data_AF-A0A2Z6US66-F1
#
_entry.id   AF-A0A2Z6US66-F1
#
_cell.length_a   1.000
_cell.length_b   1.000
_cell.length_c   1.000
_cell.angle_alpha   90.00
_cell.angle_beta   90.00
_cell.angle_gamma   90.00
#
_symmetry.space_group_name_H-M   'P 1'
#
loop_
_entity.id
_entity.type
_entity.pdbx_description
1 polymer ?
#
loop_
_entity_poly.entity_id
_entity_poly.type
_entity_poly.pdbx_seq_one_letter_code
_entity_poly.pdbx_strand_id
1 'polypeptide(L)'
;MAQLDNIEAIEKKLWKAADTLRANSNYASNEYFLPVMGLIFLRHAYSRFLKVKREVEADLPKRQGKTRSLIKEDFLCKGAIYLQEKAQFDFLVALPDSVNRSTSLMEAMLSIEGDYPPLGGILPKTEYQELDNVVLGNLLRILNPEELKKADGDIFGRIYEYFLTQFANLKAHDNGEFFTPVSLVSLIANVLEPDHGLVFDPACGSGGMFVQSAHFVERQRINPQMLTFKGLEKNPTTIRLAKMNLAVHGLEGDIQKAITYYEDPLALAGKVDYVMANPPFNVDEVDSKVDGDERLPFGLPGVNKNNKVSNGNYLWISYFYSYLNDRGKAGFVMSSQASSAGRDEGKVRQKLIETGTVDIMIAIRSNFFYTRSVPCELWFLNRGKPAELQDKILMIDARNIYRKVNRTINDFSPEQLQNILSIVWLYRSQSKHFIDLVVGYCQSIDREYQGSIALLQNYREHLDKLTEALEKFYNLIDEKDGTWLELRTASELFKDDMDKYASFPAISYNADDLETLHEAVRCYHEYGEFSRDLGKQADLVNKLLGRAIERAEKDLGARDSKLWWNSRELNTLRKEADTSRQNAIEQLKSVRGFYRHAHWLLERFPDAKLRDVEGLVKVVDREELQANDWSLTPGRYVGVSPEEEDEGFDFEETLREIHLELNDLNSEAIRLADEIAKNFEGLGI
;
A
#
# COMPACT_ATOMS: atom_id res chain seq x y z
N MET A 1 8.66 -9.65 3.41
CA MET A 1 7.22 -9.76 3.11
C MET A 1 6.41 -10.27 4.31
N ALA A 2 6.83 -11.33 5.01
CA ALA A 2 6.10 -11.88 6.18
C ALA A 2 5.67 -10.89 7.28
N GLN A 3 6.42 -9.82 7.56
CA GLN A 3 6.03 -8.80 8.53
C GLN A 3 4.90 -7.89 8.01
N LEU A 4 4.88 -7.57 6.71
CA LEU A 4 3.84 -6.78 6.05
C LEU A 4 2.52 -7.55 5.97
N ASP A 5 2.56 -8.86 5.69
CA ASP A 5 1.38 -9.72 5.60
C ASP A 5 0.71 -9.91 6.97
N ASN A 6 1.51 -10.03 8.03
CA ASN A 6 1.00 -10.08 9.41
C ASN A 6 0.29 -8.75 9.79
N ILE A 7 0.80 -7.61 9.31
CA ILE A 7 0.18 -6.31 9.56
C ILE A 7 -1.15 -6.16 8.81
N GLU A 8 -1.24 -6.56 7.54
CA GLU A 8 -2.51 -6.50 6.80
C GLU A 8 -3.60 -7.39 7.43
N ALA A 9 -3.22 -8.55 7.96
CA ALA A 9 -4.12 -9.42 8.69
C ALA A 9 -4.62 -8.75 9.98
N ILE A 10 -3.75 -8.03 10.70
CA ILE A 10 -4.10 -7.24 11.88
C ILE A 10 -5.05 -6.10 11.51
N GLU A 11 -4.74 -5.32 10.46
CA GLU A 11 -5.59 -4.24 9.94
C GLU A 11 -7.00 -4.73 9.61
N LYS A 12 -7.10 -5.81 8.82
CA LYS A 12 -8.38 -6.42 8.44
C LYS A 12 -9.14 -6.97 9.65
N LYS A 13 -8.43 -7.59 10.61
CA LYS A 13 -9.03 -8.12 11.85
C LYS A 13 -9.59 -7.00 12.72
N LEU A 14 -8.82 -5.93 12.92
CA LEU A 14 -9.23 -4.75 13.69
C LEU A 14 -10.43 -4.06 13.04
N TRP A 15 -10.39 -3.88 11.71
CA TRP A 15 -11.50 -3.29 10.98
C TRP A 15 -12.75 -4.17 11.02
N LYS A 16 -12.63 -5.48 10.79
CA LYS A 16 -13.78 -6.40 10.91
C LYS A 16 -14.41 -6.35 12.30
N ALA A 17 -13.59 -6.24 13.35
CA ALA A 17 -14.08 -6.10 14.72
C ALA A 17 -14.81 -4.77 14.94
N ALA A 18 -14.28 -3.66 14.40
CA ALA A 18 -14.95 -2.35 14.42
C ALA A 18 -16.25 -2.33 13.58
N ASP A 19 -16.25 -2.98 12.41
CA ASP A 19 -17.40 -3.09 11.51
C ASP A 19 -18.50 -3.98 12.09
N THR A 20 -18.12 -5.02 12.84
CA THR A 20 -19.07 -5.86 13.59
C THR A 20 -19.77 -5.05 14.68
N LEU A 21 -19.07 -4.11 15.32
CA LEU A 21 -19.70 -3.19 16.26
C LEU A 21 -20.68 -2.25 15.56
N ARG A 22 -20.39 -1.79 14.33
CA ARG A 22 -21.38 -1.08 13.51
C ARG A 22 -22.61 -1.94 13.21
N ALA A 23 -22.41 -3.17 12.72
CA ALA A 23 -23.52 -4.05 12.32
C ALA A 23 -24.45 -4.45 13.49
N ASN A 24 -23.93 -4.43 14.72
CA ASN A 24 -24.67 -4.81 15.92
C ASN A 24 -24.93 -3.64 16.87
N SER A 25 -24.81 -2.39 16.40
CA SER A 25 -25.16 -1.18 17.16
C SER A 25 -26.12 -0.31 16.37
N ASN A 26 -26.76 0.64 17.06
CA ASN A 26 -27.69 1.59 16.45
C ASN A 26 -26.97 2.83 15.86
N TYR A 27 -25.63 2.81 15.75
CA TYR A 27 -24.84 3.98 15.38
C TYR A 27 -24.52 4.04 13.89
N ALA A 28 -24.64 5.23 13.31
CA ALA A 28 -24.20 5.52 11.96
C ALA A 28 -22.67 5.70 11.88
N SER A 29 -22.09 5.51 10.69
CA SER A 29 -20.63 5.58 10.45
C SER A 29 -20.01 6.91 10.87
N ASN A 30 -20.74 8.00 10.81
CA ASN A 30 -20.31 9.33 11.25
C ASN A 30 -20.28 9.49 12.78
N GLU A 31 -21.05 8.70 13.53
CA GLU A 31 -21.18 8.81 14.99
C GLU A 31 -20.04 8.09 15.73
N TYR A 32 -19.62 6.92 15.26
CA TYR A 32 -18.53 6.16 15.91
C TYR A 32 -17.13 6.43 15.34
N PHE A 33 -17.04 7.05 14.16
CA PHE A 33 -15.77 7.31 13.46
C PHE A 33 -14.73 7.99 14.36
N LEU A 34 -15.10 9.14 14.92
CA LEU A 34 -14.16 9.97 15.66
C LEU A 34 -13.77 9.34 17.03
N PRO A 35 -14.70 8.74 17.79
CA PRO A 35 -14.36 7.91 18.95
C PRO A 35 -13.34 6.80 18.64
N VAL A 36 -13.53 6.06 17.55
CA VAL A 36 -12.62 4.97 17.14
C VAL A 36 -11.24 5.53 16.77
N MET A 37 -11.18 6.59 15.96
CA MET A 37 -9.91 7.26 15.63
C MET A 37 -9.18 7.76 16.88
N GLY A 38 -9.90 8.31 17.85
CA GLY A 38 -9.33 8.72 19.15
C GLY A 38 -8.77 7.57 19.98
N LEU A 39 -9.43 6.41 19.98
CA LEU A 39 -8.91 5.23 20.68
C LEU A 39 -7.67 4.65 19.99
N ILE A 40 -7.63 4.64 18.66
CA ILE A 40 -6.44 4.23 17.89
C ILE A 40 -5.29 5.21 18.18
N PHE A 41 -5.56 6.52 18.15
CA PHE A 41 -4.62 7.56 18.57
C PHE A 41 -4.04 7.26 19.97
N LEU A 42 -4.91 7.03 20.95
CA LEU A 42 -4.50 6.79 22.34
C LEU A 42 -3.69 5.51 22.48
N ARG A 43 -4.08 4.45 21.76
CA ARG A 43 -3.36 3.18 21.76
C ARG A 43 -1.95 3.33 21.18
N HIS A 44 -1.82 4.10 20.10
CA HIS A 44 -0.53 4.41 19.49
C HIS A 44 0.32 5.25 20.45
N ALA A 45 -0.23 6.34 20.98
CA ALA A 45 0.46 7.21 21.93
C ALA A 45 0.98 6.40 23.13
N TYR A 46 0.20 5.43 23.62
CA TYR A 46 0.62 4.53 24.70
C TYR A 46 1.73 3.58 24.29
N SER A 47 1.70 3.02 23.08
CA SER A 47 2.80 2.19 22.56
C SER A 47 4.11 2.97 22.51
N ARG A 48 4.07 4.20 21.95
CA ARG A 48 5.22 5.08 21.87
C ARG A 48 5.71 5.54 23.26
N PHE A 49 4.79 5.86 24.16
CA PHE A 49 5.10 6.15 25.56
C PHE A 49 5.84 5.00 26.25
N LEU A 50 5.41 3.75 26.09
CA LEU A 50 6.09 2.58 26.67
C LEU A 50 7.50 2.39 26.11
N LYS A 51 7.69 2.58 24.81
CA LYS A 51 9.01 2.52 24.15
C LYS A 51 9.94 3.59 24.74
N VAL A 52 9.52 4.84 24.70
CA VAL A 52 10.33 5.97 25.18
C VAL A 52 10.56 5.90 26.69
N LYS A 53 9.59 5.44 27.47
CA LYS A 53 9.75 5.24 28.92
C LYS A 53 10.91 4.30 29.22
N ARG A 54 11.00 3.16 28.51
CA ARG A 54 12.11 2.20 28.69
C ARG A 54 13.47 2.81 28.35
N GLU A 55 13.54 3.60 27.28
CA GLU A 55 14.76 4.31 26.87
C GLU A 55 15.18 5.35 27.91
N VAL A 56 14.24 6.20 28.34
CA VAL A 56 14.49 7.23 29.35
C VAL A 56 14.93 6.59 30.67
N GLU A 57 14.21 5.57 31.15
CA GLU A 57 14.56 4.88 32.41
C GLU A 57 15.95 4.26 32.40
N ALA A 58 16.44 3.81 31.24
CA ALA A 58 17.80 3.31 31.07
C ALA A 58 18.86 4.43 31.14
N ASP A 59 18.56 5.61 30.62
CA ASP A 59 19.47 6.76 30.52
C ASP A 59 19.42 7.70 31.74
N LEU A 60 18.45 7.52 32.65
CA LEU A 60 18.26 8.45 33.77
C LEU A 60 19.44 8.40 34.77
N PRO A 61 20.02 9.56 35.13
CA PRO A 61 21.12 9.61 36.06
C PRO A 61 20.68 9.21 37.47
N LYS A 62 21.45 8.34 38.11
CA LYS A 62 21.24 7.94 39.50
C LYS A 62 21.96 8.91 40.44
N ARG A 63 21.22 9.52 41.38
CA ARG A 63 21.81 10.28 42.50
C ARG A 63 21.56 9.52 43.79
N GLN A 64 22.62 9.17 44.52
CA GLN A 64 22.54 8.38 45.76
C GLN A 64 21.75 7.06 45.59
N GLY A 65 21.90 6.40 44.44
CA GLY A 65 21.21 5.14 44.14
C GLY A 65 19.72 5.26 43.80
N LYS A 66 19.12 6.47 43.84
CA LYS A 66 17.75 6.71 43.42
C LYS A 66 17.70 7.41 42.06
N THR A 67 16.90 6.87 41.17
CA THR A 67 16.55 7.49 39.89
C THR A 67 15.52 8.59 40.15
N ARG A 68 15.63 9.75 39.47
CA ARG A 68 14.59 10.79 39.56
C ARG A 68 13.29 10.30 38.90
N SER A 69 12.17 10.90 39.27
CA SER A 69 10.89 10.66 38.59
C SER A 69 10.95 11.11 37.12
N LEU A 70 10.18 10.42 36.29
CA LEU A 70 9.91 10.78 34.91
C LEU A 70 9.13 12.10 34.84
N ILE A 71 9.54 13.00 33.96
CA ILE A 71 8.84 14.27 33.68
C ILE A 71 8.43 14.32 32.21
N LYS A 72 7.55 15.26 31.86
CA LYS A 72 6.98 15.37 30.51
C LYS A 72 8.06 15.62 29.45
N GLU A 73 9.04 16.45 29.79
CA GLU A 73 10.14 16.86 28.94
C GLU A 73 11.01 15.68 28.48
N ASP A 74 11.06 14.59 29.27
CA ASP A 74 11.78 13.37 28.91
C ASP A 74 11.19 12.66 27.69
N PHE A 75 9.90 12.87 27.43
CA PHE A 75 9.17 12.23 26.33
C PHE A 75 9.09 13.16 25.12
N LEU A 76 8.85 14.45 25.36
CA LEU A 76 8.75 15.47 24.32
C LEU A 76 10.01 15.54 23.43
N CYS A 77 11.20 15.48 24.03
CA CYS A 77 12.46 15.54 23.30
C CYS A 77 12.70 14.31 22.38
N LYS A 78 11.97 13.22 22.63
CA LYS A 78 11.97 11.98 21.82
C LYS A 78 10.70 11.88 20.94
N GLY A 79 9.93 12.97 20.82
CA GLY A 79 8.71 13.04 20.03
C GLY A 79 7.59 12.14 20.55
N ALA A 80 7.53 11.88 21.86
CA ALA A 80 6.48 11.07 22.48
C ALA A 80 5.62 11.89 23.45
N ILE A 81 4.33 11.54 23.52
CA ILE A 81 3.39 12.14 24.47
C ILE A 81 3.57 11.46 25.83
N TYR A 82 3.80 12.26 26.88
CA TYR A 82 3.75 11.76 28.25
C TYR A 82 2.31 11.41 28.63
N LEU A 83 2.06 10.19 29.08
CA LEU A 83 0.72 9.74 29.47
C LEU A 83 0.62 9.58 30.99
N GLN A 84 -0.27 10.38 31.58
CA GLN A 84 -0.74 10.19 32.95
C GLN A 84 -1.40 8.82 33.10
N GLU A 85 -1.41 8.24 34.31
CA GLU A 85 -1.95 6.89 34.57
C GLU A 85 -3.37 6.71 34.01
N LYS A 86 -4.25 7.69 34.22
CA LYS A 86 -5.62 7.67 33.71
C LYS A 86 -5.75 7.67 32.17
N ALA A 87 -4.69 8.07 31.45
CA ALA A 87 -4.61 8.05 30.00
C ALA A 87 -3.80 6.86 29.45
N GLN A 88 -3.30 5.98 30.31
CA GLN A 88 -2.62 4.76 29.86
C GLN A 88 -3.64 3.74 29.38
N PHE A 89 -3.38 3.12 28.23
CA PHE A 89 -4.38 2.29 27.57
C PHE A 89 -4.75 1.05 28.40
N ASP A 90 -3.77 0.43 29.06
CA ASP A 90 -4.03 -0.73 29.94
C ASP A 90 -4.88 -0.37 31.15
N PHE A 91 -4.74 0.85 31.70
CA PHE A 91 -5.60 1.33 32.79
C PHE A 91 -7.06 1.39 32.35
N LEU A 92 -7.31 1.95 31.16
CA LEU A 92 -8.66 2.07 30.60
C LEU A 92 -9.27 0.71 30.26
N VAL A 93 -8.48 -0.23 29.76
CA VAL A 93 -8.90 -1.61 29.48
C VAL A 93 -9.27 -2.36 30.77
N ALA A 94 -8.57 -2.08 31.88
CA ALA A 94 -8.79 -2.74 33.16
C ALA A 94 -9.98 -2.21 33.97
N LEU A 95 -10.63 -1.12 33.53
CA LEU A 95 -11.80 -0.56 34.21
C LEU A 95 -12.95 -1.59 34.28
N PRO A 96 -13.63 -1.73 35.44
CA PRO A 96 -14.77 -2.64 35.56
C PRO A 96 -16.00 -2.08 34.83
N ASP A 97 -16.94 -2.97 34.48
CA ASP A 97 -18.15 -2.59 33.72
C ASP A 97 -19.10 -1.65 34.47
N SER A 98 -18.97 -1.55 35.79
CA SER A 98 -19.70 -0.60 36.63
C SER A 98 -19.20 0.84 36.50
N VAL A 99 -17.98 1.05 35.97
CA VAL A 99 -17.42 2.39 35.76
C VAL A 99 -17.92 2.94 34.42
N ASN A 100 -18.27 4.22 34.42
CA ASN A 100 -18.64 4.94 33.22
C ASN A 100 -17.38 5.24 32.37
N ARG A 101 -17.10 4.38 31.38
CA ARG A 101 -15.91 4.50 30.52
C ARG A 101 -15.92 5.75 29.66
N SER A 102 -17.09 6.28 29.28
CA SER A 102 -17.16 7.54 28.51
C SER A 102 -16.53 8.69 29.30
N THR A 103 -16.76 8.75 30.62
CA THR A 103 -16.16 9.76 31.51
C THR A 103 -14.66 9.55 31.66
N SER A 104 -14.23 8.31 31.88
CA SER A 104 -12.79 7.99 32.00
C SER A 104 -12.01 8.29 30.71
N LEU A 105 -12.58 7.99 29.54
CA LEU A 105 -11.99 8.32 28.25
C LEU A 105 -11.92 9.83 28.03
N MET A 106 -12.97 10.56 28.39
CA MET A 106 -12.96 12.03 28.32
C MET A 106 -11.86 12.62 29.21
N GLU A 107 -11.70 12.14 30.45
CA GLU A 107 -10.65 12.59 31.37
C GLU A 107 -9.24 12.25 30.88
N ALA A 108 -9.07 11.10 30.23
CA ALA A 108 -7.83 10.70 29.57
C ALA A 108 -7.46 11.70 28.46
N MET A 109 -8.39 11.96 27.54
CA MET A 109 -8.15 12.90 26.44
C MET A 109 -7.89 14.32 26.95
N LEU A 110 -8.68 14.81 27.90
CA LEU A 110 -8.47 16.13 28.52
C LEU A 110 -7.08 16.25 29.18
N SER A 111 -6.57 15.18 29.78
CA SER A 111 -5.21 15.22 30.35
C SER A 111 -4.12 15.32 29.30
N ILE A 112 -4.30 14.68 28.14
CA ILE A 112 -3.36 14.80 27.02
C ILE A 112 -3.43 16.21 26.46
N GLU A 113 -4.63 16.76 26.22
CA GLU A 113 -4.78 18.13 25.71
C GLU A 113 -4.18 19.19 26.66
N GLY A 114 -4.31 18.99 27.97
CA GLY A 114 -3.72 19.89 28.97
C GLY A 114 -2.19 19.81 29.03
N ASP A 115 -1.62 18.63 28.76
CA ASP A 115 -0.18 18.41 28.76
C ASP A 115 0.48 18.73 27.40
N TYR A 116 -0.31 18.75 26.32
CA TYR A 116 0.13 18.93 24.94
C TYR A 116 -0.70 20.03 24.23
N PRO A 117 -0.30 21.32 24.35
CA PRO A 117 -1.07 22.44 23.83
C PRO A 117 -1.46 22.36 22.34
N PRO A 118 -0.63 21.82 21.41
CA PRO A 118 -1.04 21.62 20.02
C PRO A 118 -2.29 20.76 19.81
N LEU A 119 -2.62 19.89 20.78
CA LEU A 119 -3.81 19.03 20.78
C LEU A 119 -5.00 19.65 21.54
N GLY A 120 -4.87 20.88 22.06
CA GLY A 120 -5.95 21.57 22.77
C GLY A 120 -7.26 21.61 21.97
N GLY A 121 -8.31 20.98 22.49
CA GLY A 121 -9.62 20.90 21.83
C GLY A 121 -9.71 19.93 20.64
N ILE A 122 -8.66 19.17 20.32
CA ILE A 122 -8.58 18.31 19.13
C ILE A 122 -9.13 16.90 19.39
N LEU A 123 -8.83 16.31 20.54
CA LEU A 123 -9.17 14.91 20.85
C LEU A 123 -10.69 14.75 21.09
N PRO A 124 -11.28 13.60 20.73
CA PRO A 124 -12.68 13.32 21.02
C PRO A 124 -12.94 13.30 22.53
N LYS A 125 -14.07 13.86 22.93
CA LYS A 125 -14.49 14.01 24.32
C LYS A 125 -15.96 13.66 24.45
N THR A 126 -16.84 14.59 24.07
CA THR A 126 -18.29 14.40 24.15
C THR A 126 -18.78 13.31 23.20
N GLU A 127 -18.05 13.05 22.11
CA GLU A 127 -18.35 11.97 21.17
C GLU A 127 -18.31 10.57 21.84
N TYR A 128 -17.61 10.41 22.97
CA TYR A 128 -17.65 9.15 23.73
C TYR A 128 -18.94 8.95 24.52
N GLN A 129 -19.69 10.01 24.81
CA GLN A 129 -20.95 9.94 25.56
C GLN A 129 -22.08 9.35 24.73
N GLU A 130 -21.97 9.46 23.40
CA GLU A 130 -22.93 8.89 22.46
C GLU A 130 -22.83 7.35 22.40
N LEU A 131 -21.71 6.77 22.85
CA LEU A 131 -21.47 5.33 22.78
C LEU A 131 -21.77 4.62 24.11
N ASP A 132 -22.51 3.51 24.02
CA ASP A 132 -22.79 2.65 25.17
C ASP A 132 -21.51 2.13 25.86
N ASN A 133 -21.55 2.01 27.18
CA ASN A 133 -20.40 1.58 27.99
C ASN A 133 -19.84 0.21 27.56
N VAL A 134 -20.72 -0.69 27.13
CA VAL A 134 -20.37 -2.04 26.63
C VAL A 134 -19.61 -1.94 25.31
N VAL A 135 -20.02 -1.04 24.40
CA VAL A 135 -19.36 -0.80 23.12
C VAL A 135 -17.96 -0.24 23.34
N LEU A 136 -17.80 0.74 24.23
CA LEU A 136 -16.50 1.30 24.60
C LEU A 136 -15.58 0.24 25.20
N GLY A 137 -16.09 -0.61 26.10
CA GLY A 137 -15.33 -1.73 26.67
C GLY A 137 -14.89 -2.77 25.62
N ASN A 138 -15.73 -3.03 24.61
CA ASN A 138 -15.37 -3.89 23.48
C ASN A 138 -14.29 -3.28 22.59
N LEU A 139 -14.42 -2.00 22.22
CA LEU A 139 -13.43 -1.27 21.42
C LEU A 139 -12.04 -1.26 22.09
N LEU A 140 -12.00 -0.97 23.39
CA LEU A 140 -10.75 -1.01 24.17
C LEU A 140 -10.09 -2.40 24.13
N ARG A 141 -10.87 -3.47 24.28
CA ARG A 141 -10.35 -4.85 24.22
C ARG A 141 -9.86 -5.24 22.82
N ILE A 142 -10.60 -4.87 21.78
CA ILE A 142 -10.24 -5.12 20.38
C ILE A 142 -8.89 -4.48 20.03
N LEU A 143 -8.61 -3.30 20.59
CA LEU A 143 -7.38 -2.55 20.38
C LEU A 143 -6.24 -2.91 21.36
N ASN A 144 -6.42 -3.90 22.25
CA ASN A 144 -5.39 -4.35 23.21
C ASN A 144 -4.91 -5.82 23.11
N PRO A 145 -4.82 -6.46 21.93
CA PRO A 145 -4.26 -7.80 21.82
C PRO A 145 -2.73 -7.79 22.10
N GLU A 146 -2.19 -8.91 22.60
CA GLU A 146 -0.78 -9.03 23.00
C GLU A 146 0.19 -8.82 21.82
N GLU A 147 -0.23 -9.19 20.61
CA GLU A 147 0.51 -8.96 19.38
C GLU A 147 0.74 -7.46 19.14
N LEU A 148 -0.27 -6.63 19.40
CA LEU A 148 -0.17 -5.18 19.31
C LEU A 148 0.62 -4.55 20.47
N LYS A 149 0.81 -5.24 21.59
CA LYS A 149 1.68 -4.76 22.69
C LYS A 149 3.17 -4.94 22.38
N LYS A 150 3.49 -5.89 21.52
CA LYS A 150 4.85 -6.19 21.07
C LYS A 150 5.21 -5.49 19.75
N ALA A 151 4.21 -4.98 19.03
CA ALA A 151 4.37 -4.18 17.83
C ALA A 151 5.13 -2.87 18.11
N ASP A 152 5.93 -2.43 17.14
CA ASP A 152 6.61 -1.14 17.17
C ASP A 152 5.64 0.04 16.92
N GLY A 153 6.16 1.27 16.96
CA GLY A 153 5.38 2.48 16.70
C GLY A 153 4.86 2.55 15.26
N ASP A 154 5.68 2.13 14.29
CA ASP A 154 5.42 2.26 12.86
C ASP A 154 4.15 1.50 12.44
N ILE A 155 3.92 0.32 13.02
CA ILE A 155 2.70 -0.48 12.79
C ILE A 155 1.43 0.30 13.10
N PHE A 156 1.40 1.05 14.20
CA PHE A 156 0.19 1.76 14.60
C PHE A 156 -0.06 3.03 13.79
N GLY A 157 0.99 3.69 13.29
CA GLY A 157 0.85 4.76 12.30
C GLY A 157 0.15 4.24 11.04
N ARG A 158 0.59 3.08 10.54
CA ARG A 158 -0.04 2.40 9.41
C ARG A 158 -1.49 1.99 9.69
N ILE A 159 -1.79 1.46 10.88
CA ILE A 159 -3.17 1.16 11.29
C ILE A 159 -4.03 2.44 11.28
N TYR A 160 -3.49 3.56 11.77
CA TYR A 160 -4.21 4.83 11.77
C TYR A 160 -4.53 5.31 10.34
N GLU A 161 -3.55 5.27 9.42
CA GLU A 161 -3.75 5.58 7.99
C GLU A 161 -4.75 4.61 7.31
N TYR A 162 -4.68 3.31 7.65
CA TYR A 162 -5.62 2.31 7.15
C TYR A 162 -7.05 2.64 7.59
N PHE A 163 -7.28 2.94 8.87
CA PHE A 163 -8.61 3.31 9.35
C PHE A 163 -9.09 4.63 8.72
N LEU A 164 -8.24 5.65 8.60
CA LEU A 164 -8.57 6.87 7.84
C LEU A 164 -9.06 6.54 6.43
N THR A 165 -8.36 5.63 5.74
CA THR A 165 -8.73 5.14 4.40
C THR A 165 -10.09 4.44 4.39
N GLN A 166 -10.31 3.49 5.31
CA GLN A 166 -11.57 2.74 5.38
C GLN A 166 -12.76 3.67 5.68
N PHE A 167 -12.58 4.65 6.54
CA PHE A 167 -13.63 5.61 6.87
C PHE A 167 -13.89 6.62 5.75
N ALA A 168 -12.86 7.01 4.99
CA ALA A 168 -13.05 7.79 3.77
C ALA A 168 -14.00 7.06 2.79
N ASN A 169 -13.87 5.73 2.67
CA ASN A 169 -14.75 4.91 1.81
C ASN A 169 -16.20 4.92 2.27
N LEU A 170 -16.43 4.91 3.58
CA LEU A 170 -17.78 4.92 4.15
C LEU A 170 -18.47 6.29 4.07
N LYS A 171 -17.69 7.38 4.12
CA LYS A 171 -18.21 8.76 4.08
C LYS A 171 -18.45 9.31 2.68
N ALA A 172 -18.09 8.59 1.63
CA ALA A 172 -17.96 9.06 0.25
C ALA A 172 -19.28 9.40 -0.49
N HIS A 173 -20.26 9.99 0.19
CA HIS A 173 -21.50 10.45 -0.43
C HIS A 173 -21.58 11.96 -0.70
N ASP A 174 -20.69 12.81 -0.19
CA ASP A 174 -20.75 14.26 -0.48
C ASP A 174 -19.37 14.95 -0.59
N ASN A 175 -19.26 15.89 -1.55
CA ASN A 175 -18.32 17.02 -1.63
C ASN A 175 -16.91 16.91 -2.26
N GLY A 176 -16.58 15.85 -3.01
CA GLY A 176 -15.39 15.87 -3.90
C GLY A 176 -14.02 15.99 -3.21
N GLU A 177 -13.96 15.79 -1.88
CA GLU A 177 -12.72 15.63 -1.11
C GLU A 177 -12.21 14.20 -1.28
N PHE A 178 -10.99 14.06 -1.78
CA PHE A 178 -10.36 12.76 -2.04
C PHE A 178 -9.34 12.44 -0.95
N PHE A 179 -9.52 11.32 -0.26
CA PHE A 179 -8.42 10.75 0.50
C PHE A 179 -7.37 10.19 -0.47
N THR A 180 -6.16 10.72 -0.41
CA THR A 180 -5.08 10.34 -1.33
C THR A 180 -4.46 9.01 -0.89
N PRO A 181 -4.42 7.98 -1.75
CA PRO A 181 -3.75 6.72 -1.46
C PRO A 181 -2.29 6.89 -1.08
N VAL A 182 -1.83 6.11 -0.09
CA VAL A 182 -0.44 6.13 0.40
C VAL A 182 0.56 5.92 -0.74
N SER A 183 0.23 5.08 -1.72
CA SER A 183 1.08 4.83 -2.89
C SER A 183 1.33 6.09 -3.74
N LEU A 184 0.32 6.93 -3.97
CA LEU A 184 0.45 8.18 -4.72
C LEU A 184 1.19 9.24 -3.91
N VAL A 185 0.84 9.38 -2.63
CA VAL A 185 1.52 10.32 -1.74
C VAL A 185 3.01 9.97 -1.61
N SER A 186 3.32 8.68 -1.45
CA SER A 186 4.69 8.18 -1.40
C SER A 186 5.46 8.50 -2.69
N LEU A 187 4.84 8.30 -3.86
CA LEU A 187 5.47 8.65 -5.14
C LEU A 187 5.77 10.15 -5.23
N ILE A 188 4.81 11.01 -4.83
CA ILE A 188 5.03 12.46 -4.81
C ILE A 188 6.21 12.82 -3.89
N ALA A 189 6.23 12.31 -2.66
CA ALA A 189 7.29 12.59 -1.69
C ALA A 189 8.67 12.16 -2.21
N ASN A 190 8.77 10.97 -2.80
CA ASN A 190 10.03 10.44 -3.33
C ASN A 190 10.48 11.14 -4.62
N VAL A 191 9.59 11.75 -5.41
CA VAL A 191 9.99 12.58 -6.55
C VAL A 191 10.47 13.96 -6.09
N LEU A 192 9.83 14.55 -5.08
CA LEU A 192 10.20 15.87 -4.56
C LEU A 192 11.49 15.85 -3.74
N GLU A 193 11.70 14.77 -3.00
CA GLU A 193 12.83 14.54 -2.10
C GLU A 193 12.99 15.68 -1.07
N PRO A 194 11.99 15.93 -0.20
CA PRO A 194 12.11 16.95 0.84
C PRO A 194 13.17 16.52 1.86
N ASP A 195 14.06 17.44 2.21
CA ASP A 195 15.15 17.23 3.18
C ASP A 195 15.20 18.31 4.28
N HIS A 196 14.64 19.50 4.03
CA HIS A 196 14.50 20.59 4.99
C HIS A 196 13.41 21.59 4.57
N GLY A 197 13.10 22.56 5.44
CA GLY A 197 12.35 23.75 5.05
C GLY A 197 10.83 23.64 5.22
N LEU A 198 10.10 24.54 4.55
CA LEU A 198 8.66 24.70 4.67
C LEU A 198 7.91 23.81 3.68
N VAL A 199 7.15 22.85 4.21
CA VAL A 199 6.20 22.02 3.46
C VAL A 199 4.80 22.58 3.67
N PHE A 200 4.13 22.91 2.56
CA PHE A 200 2.80 23.51 2.57
C PHE A 200 1.80 22.69 1.76
N ASP A 201 0.63 22.42 2.36
CA ASP A 201 -0.51 21.85 1.65
C ASP A 201 -1.74 22.76 1.84
N PRO A 202 -2.15 23.53 0.82
CA PRO A 202 -3.30 24.44 0.92
C PRO A 202 -4.66 23.70 0.80
N ALA A 203 -4.68 22.37 0.76
CA ALA A 203 -5.85 21.52 0.82
C ALA A 203 -5.53 20.23 1.60
N CYS A 204 -5.01 20.40 2.82
CA CYS A 204 -4.25 19.35 3.53
C CYS A 204 -5.04 18.12 3.97
N GLY A 205 -6.38 18.17 3.98
CA GLY A 205 -7.20 17.03 4.36
C GLY A 205 -6.77 16.48 5.72
N SER A 206 -6.59 15.17 5.82
CA SER A 206 -6.14 14.49 7.04
C SER A 206 -4.62 14.54 7.27
N GLY A 207 -3.89 15.41 6.57
CA GLY A 207 -2.44 15.59 6.75
C GLY A 207 -1.57 14.44 6.20
N GLY A 208 -2.11 13.61 5.29
CA GLY A 208 -1.38 12.46 4.75
C GLY A 208 -0.10 12.86 3.98
N MET A 209 -0.12 13.99 3.26
CA MET A 209 1.07 14.51 2.57
C MET A 209 2.22 14.76 3.55
N PHE A 210 1.95 15.43 4.68
CA PHE A 210 2.96 15.75 5.69
C PHE A 210 3.58 14.52 6.35
N VAL A 211 2.72 13.55 6.71
CA VAL A 211 3.17 12.29 7.32
C VAL A 211 4.13 11.57 6.38
N GLN A 212 3.81 11.48 5.10
CA GLN A 212 4.67 10.79 4.14
C GLN A 212 5.96 11.56 3.80
N SER A 213 5.93 12.90 3.81
CA SER A 213 7.15 13.71 3.75
C SER A 213 8.09 13.41 4.92
N ALA A 214 7.56 13.31 6.14
CA ALA A 214 8.37 12.96 7.31
C ALA A 214 8.94 11.54 7.22
N HIS A 215 8.14 10.54 6.82
CA HIS A 215 8.65 9.18 6.61
C HIS A 215 9.74 9.12 5.54
N PHE A 216 9.65 9.94 4.48
CA PHE A 216 10.73 10.04 3.49
C PHE A 216 12.02 10.53 4.15
N VAL A 217 11.97 11.63 4.91
CA VAL A 217 13.12 12.22 5.62
C VAL A 217 13.73 11.22 6.62
N GLU A 218 12.91 10.52 7.39
CA GLU A 218 13.35 9.49 8.34
C GLU A 218 14.06 8.32 7.65
N ARG A 219 13.55 7.85 6.51
CA ARG A 219 14.20 6.79 5.71
C ARG A 219 15.56 7.21 5.17
N GLN A 220 15.74 8.50 4.88
CA GLN A 220 17.03 9.09 4.51
C GLN A 220 17.95 9.33 5.73
N ARG A 221 17.53 8.91 6.93
CA ARG A 221 18.24 9.11 8.21
C ARG A 221 18.46 10.60 8.54
N ILE A 222 17.61 11.46 8.00
CA ILE A 222 17.56 12.89 8.32
C ILE A 222 16.54 13.07 9.45
N ASN A 223 16.72 14.08 10.29
CA ASN A 223 15.77 14.39 11.36
C ASN A 223 14.48 14.99 10.75
N PRO A 224 13.28 14.39 10.94
CA PRO A 224 12.02 14.93 10.42
C PRO A 224 11.66 16.32 10.96
N GLN A 225 12.22 16.73 12.10
CA GLN A 225 12.03 18.08 12.65
C GLN A 225 12.71 19.19 11.82
N MET A 226 13.46 18.83 10.77
CA MET A 226 13.98 19.78 9.78
C MET A 226 12.88 20.32 8.86
N LEU A 227 11.72 19.67 8.83
CA LEU A 227 10.55 20.11 8.08
C LEU A 227 9.60 20.92 8.99
N THR A 228 9.11 22.04 8.47
CA THR A 228 8.01 22.80 9.07
C THR A 228 6.76 22.56 8.24
N PHE A 229 5.70 22.04 8.87
CA PHE A 229 4.43 21.78 8.20
C PHE A 229 3.43 22.90 8.41
N LYS A 230 2.88 23.42 7.30
CA LYS A 230 1.76 24.35 7.31
C LYS A 230 0.67 23.85 6.38
N GLY A 231 -0.60 24.09 6.72
CA GLY A 231 -1.70 23.66 5.85
C GLY A 231 -2.99 24.43 6.04
N LEU A 232 -3.84 24.36 5.02
CA LEU A 232 -5.19 24.91 5.03
C LEU A 232 -6.20 23.78 4.80
N GLU A 233 -7.30 23.82 5.55
CA GLU A 233 -8.41 22.88 5.40
C GLU A 233 -9.72 23.59 5.80
N LYS A 234 -10.80 23.39 5.04
CA LYS A 234 -12.08 24.08 5.32
C LYS A 234 -12.89 23.38 6.42
N ASN A 235 -12.75 22.05 6.54
CA ASN A 235 -13.55 21.20 7.43
C ASN A 235 -12.89 21.08 8.83
N PRO A 236 -13.52 21.60 9.90
CA PRO A 236 -12.95 21.55 11.25
C PRO A 236 -12.70 20.12 11.76
N THR A 237 -13.54 19.16 11.40
CA THR A 237 -13.36 17.75 11.79
C THR A 237 -12.15 17.17 11.10
N THR A 238 -11.92 17.49 9.83
CA THR A 238 -10.75 17.05 9.07
C THR A 238 -9.45 17.64 9.63
N ILE A 239 -9.47 18.91 10.06
CA ILE A 239 -8.34 19.52 10.79
C ILE A 239 -8.00 18.73 12.07
N ARG A 240 -9.02 18.30 12.83
CA ARG A 240 -8.79 17.48 14.03
C ARG A 240 -8.11 16.16 13.68
N LEU A 241 -8.57 15.49 12.62
CA LEU A 241 -7.94 14.26 12.13
C LEU A 241 -6.49 14.48 11.72
N ALA A 242 -6.20 15.57 11.00
CA ALA A 242 -4.86 15.91 10.56
C ALA A 242 -3.91 16.16 11.73
N LYS A 243 -4.35 16.94 12.73
CA LYS A 243 -3.55 17.20 13.94
C LYS A 243 -3.32 15.94 14.77
N MET A 244 -4.32 15.07 14.90
CA MET A 244 -4.14 13.76 15.53
C MET A 244 -3.17 12.87 14.73
N ASN A 245 -3.28 12.87 13.40
CA ASN A 245 -2.41 12.10 12.52
C ASN A 245 -0.94 12.53 12.68
N LEU A 246 -0.67 13.84 12.57
CA LEU A 246 0.66 14.39 12.81
C LEU A 246 1.21 14.01 14.19
N ALA A 247 0.42 14.18 15.25
CA ALA A 247 0.85 13.89 16.62
C ALA A 247 1.14 12.39 16.85
N VAL A 248 0.38 11.48 16.23
CA VAL A 248 0.67 10.03 16.24
C VAL A 248 2.05 9.77 15.65
N HIS A 249 2.38 10.42 14.54
CA HIS A 249 3.70 10.30 13.93
C HIS A 249 4.79 11.11 14.64
N GLY A 250 4.49 11.78 15.75
CA GLY A 250 5.45 12.61 16.50
C GLY A 250 5.79 13.91 15.78
N LEU A 251 4.90 14.40 14.93
CA LEU A 251 5.03 15.61 14.12
C LEU A 251 4.10 16.70 14.65
N GLU A 252 4.44 17.95 14.36
CA GLU A 252 3.61 19.12 14.62
C GLU A 252 3.42 19.92 13.33
N GLY A 253 2.28 20.61 13.21
CA GLY A 253 1.98 21.43 12.04
C GLY A 253 0.97 22.53 12.33
N ASP A 254 1.16 23.69 11.67
CA ASP A 254 0.24 24.83 11.72
C ASP A 254 -0.84 24.65 10.65
N ILE A 255 -1.92 23.98 11.03
CA ILE A 255 -3.10 23.74 10.18
C ILE A 255 -4.23 24.69 10.58
N GLN A 256 -4.64 25.54 9.65
CA GLN A 256 -5.66 26.58 9.86
C GLN A 256 -6.91 26.35 9.03
N LYS A 257 -8.05 26.80 9.56
CA LYS A 257 -9.33 26.74 8.86
C LYS A 257 -9.39 27.83 7.80
N ALA A 258 -9.52 27.45 6.53
CA ALA A 258 -9.70 28.40 5.44
C ALA A 258 -10.38 27.75 4.22
N ILE A 259 -11.11 28.54 3.44
CA ILE A 259 -11.43 28.21 2.06
C ILE A 259 -10.39 28.89 1.16
N THR A 260 -9.40 28.14 0.68
CA THR A 260 -8.21 28.66 0.00
C THR A 260 -8.51 29.60 -1.18
N TYR A 261 -9.62 29.38 -1.88
CA TYR A 261 -10.06 30.28 -2.97
C TYR A 261 -10.27 31.73 -2.49
N TYR A 262 -10.74 31.92 -1.25
CA TYR A 262 -11.18 33.22 -0.73
C TYR A 262 -10.32 33.74 0.42
N GLU A 263 -9.58 32.85 1.07
CA GLU A 263 -8.82 33.15 2.28
C GLU A 263 -7.37 32.65 2.13
N ASP A 264 -6.41 33.47 2.55
CA ASP A 264 -5.00 33.11 2.69
C ASP A 264 -4.43 33.62 4.03
N PRO A 265 -4.82 33.01 5.16
CA PRO A 265 -4.41 33.51 6.47
C PRO A 265 -2.91 33.34 6.74
N LEU A 266 -2.22 32.49 5.97
CA LEU A 266 -0.79 32.20 6.15
C LEU A 266 0.10 33.09 5.28
N ALA A 267 -0.42 33.68 4.20
CA ALA A 267 0.27 34.63 3.32
C ALA A 267 1.66 34.15 2.89
N LEU A 268 1.71 32.96 2.30
CA LEU A 268 2.95 32.23 1.99
C LEU A 268 3.43 32.39 0.54
N ALA A 269 2.84 33.27 -0.26
CA ALA A 269 3.23 33.49 -1.65
C ALA A 269 4.75 33.73 -1.77
N GLY A 270 5.42 32.99 -2.64
CA GLY A 270 6.86 33.06 -2.89
C GLY A 270 7.78 32.57 -1.77
N LYS A 271 7.28 31.88 -0.73
CA LYS A 271 8.06 31.52 0.48
C LYS A 271 8.25 30.02 0.69
N VAL A 272 7.53 29.17 -0.03
CA VAL A 272 7.44 27.73 0.26
C VAL A 272 8.51 26.94 -0.49
N ASP A 273 9.16 26.01 0.21
CA ASP A 273 10.14 25.10 -0.37
C ASP A 273 9.46 23.91 -1.07
N TYR A 274 8.42 23.35 -0.44
CA TYR A 274 7.68 22.22 -0.99
C TYR A 274 6.16 22.45 -0.91
N VAL A 275 5.47 22.44 -2.05
CA VAL A 275 4.01 22.35 -2.08
C VAL A 275 3.61 20.91 -2.42
N MET A 276 2.84 20.26 -1.55
CA MET A 276 2.34 18.90 -1.77
C MET A 276 0.85 18.90 -1.57
N ALA A 277 0.06 18.47 -2.55
CA ALA A 277 -1.40 18.60 -2.45
C ALA A 277 -2.19 17.59 -3.30
N ASN A 278 -3.41 17.31 -2.85
CA ASN A 278 -4.46 16.69 -3.65
C ASN A 278 -5.75 17.50 -3.45
N PRO A 279 -5.93 18.60 -4.19
CA PRO A 279 -7.07 19.48 -4.00
C PRO A 279 -8.36 18.85 -4.55
N PRO A 280 -9.54 19.37 -4.20
CA PRO A 280 -10.79 18.92 -4.81
C PRO A 280 -10.80 19.17 -6.32
N PHE A 281 -11.08 18.13 -7.11
CA PHE A 281 -11.08 18.18 -8.58
C PHE A 281 -12.37 18.76 -9.14
N ASN A 282 -12.24 19.50 -10.25
CA ASN A 282 -13.34 19.98 -11.08
C ASN A 282 -14.41 20.75 -10.29
N VAL A 283 -14.00 21.45 -9.22
CA VAL A 283 -14.89 22.34 -8.47
C VAL A 283 -15.36 23.43 -9.42
N ASP A 284 -16.67 23.55 -9.61
CA ASP A 284 -17.30 24.60 -10.38
C ASP A 284 -17.81 25.71 -9.46
N GLU A 285 -18.38 26.75 -10.07
CA GLU A 285 -19.06 27.85 -9.39
C GLU A 285 -18.21 28.67 -8.40
N VAL A 286 -16.87 28.60 -8.49
CA VAL A 286 -15.98 29.49 -7.71
C VAL A 286 -16.17 30.93 -8.18
N ASP A 287 -16.53 31.83 -7.26
CA ASP A 287 -16.74 33.25 -7.55
C ASP A 287 -15.54 33.90 -8.27
N SER A 288 -15.77 34.54 -9.43
CA SER A 288 -14.69 35.17 -10.20
C SER A 288 -14.12 36.42 -9.55
N LYS A 289 -14.63 36.87 -8.39
CA LYS A 289 -14.04 37.93 -7.56
C LYS A 289 -12.62 37.62 -7.08
N VAL A 290 -12.15 36.39 -7.26
CA VAL A 290 -10.74 36.02 -7.06
C VAL A 290 -9.83 36.60 -8.14
N ASP A 291 -10.37 37.24 -9.19
CA ASP A 291 -9.58 37.99 -10.16
C ASP A 291 -8.73 39.08 -9.46
N GLY A 292 -7.45 39.18 -9.84
CA GLY A 292 -6.50 40.10 -9.21
C GLY A 292 -5.82 39.57 -7.93
N ASP A 293 -6.15 38.35 -7.47
CA ASP A 293 -5.37 37.65 -6.45
C ASP A 293 -3.91 37.46 -6.93
N GLU A 294 -2.93 37.86 -6.12
CA GLU A 294 -1.49 37.74 -6.45
C GLU A 294 -1.07 36.28 -6.69
N ARG A 295 -1.85 35.33 -6.16
CA ARG A 295 -1.64 33.89 -6.32
C ARG A 295 -2.11 33.37 -7.69
N LEU A 296 -2.67 34.23 -8.55
CA LEU A 296 -3.11 33.91 -9.92
C LEU A 296 -2.23 34.61 -10.99
N PRO A 297 -0.92 34.35 -11.05
CA PRO A 297 0.00 35.07 -11.93
C PRO A 297 -0.28 34.85 -13.43
N PHE A 298 -1.07 33.84 -13.78
CA PHE A 298 -1.41 33.50 -15.16
C PHE A 298 -2.80 33.99 -15.60
N GLY A 299 -3.55 34.62 -14.69
CA GLY A 299 -4.95 35.03 -14.88
C GLY A 299 -5.95 33.90 -14.59
N LEU A 300 -7.24 34.20 -14.78
CA LEU A 300 -8.32 33.24 -14.53
C LEU A 300 -8.47 32.19 -15.66
N PRO A 301 -8.87 30.95 -15.32
CA PRO A 301 -9.42 29.99 -16.27
C PRO A 301 -10.83 30.38 -16.72
N GLY A 302 -11.54 29.52 -17.46
CA GLY A 302 -12.81 29.84 -18.11
C GLY A 302 -13.89 30.30 -17.13
N VAL A 303 -14.44 31.50 -17.33
CA VAL A 303 -15.54 32.07 -16.55
C VAL A 303 -16.88 31.89 -17.28
N ASN A 304 -17.88 31.37 -16.59
CA ASN A 304 -19.22 31.17 -17.13
C ASN A 304 -20.05 32.47 -17.14
N LYS A 305 -21.25 32.41 -17.72
CA LYS A 305 -22.15 33.57 -17.85
C LYS A 305 -22.62 34.19 -16.52
N ASN A 306 -22.46 33.47 -15.41
CA ASN A 306 -22.83 33.91 -14.08
C ASN A 306 -21.64 34.52 -13.31
N ASN A 307 -20.54 34.86 -14.01
CA ASN A 307 -19.29 35.34 -13.42
C ASN A 307 -18.72 34.36 -12.39
N LYS A 308 -18.76 33.07 -12.70
CA LYS A 308 -18.14 32.02 -11.90
C LYS A 308 -17.11 31.27 -12.73
N VAL A 309 -15.99 30.93 -12.12
CA VAL A 309 -15.00 30.03 -12.72
C VAL A 309 -15.65 28.65 -12.92
N SER A 310 -15.56 28.14 -14.15
CA SER A 310 -16.25 26.91 -14.58
C SER A 310 -15.54 25.65 -14.10
N ASN A 311 -14.23 25.74 -13.82
CA ASN A 311 -13.44 24.64 -13.27
C ASN A 311 -12.25 25.20 -12.48
N GLY A 312 -12.18 24.84 -11.19
CA GLY A 312 -11.20 25.33 -10.24
C GLY A 312 -9.81 24.67 -10.32
N ASN A 313 -9.59 23.68 -11.21
CA ASN A 313 -8.29 23.00 -11.32
C ASN A 313 -7.14 23.97 -11.59
N TYR A 314 -7.32 24.90 -12.53
CA TYR A 314 -6.28 25.88 -12.85
C TYR A 314 -6.15 27.01 -11.83
N LEU A 315 -7.15 27.24 -10.98
CA LEU A 315 -6.95 28.08 -9.79
C LEU A 315 -5.95 27.41 -8.83
N TRP A 316 -6.16 26.12 -8.53
CA TRP A 316 -5.25 25.35 -7.68
C TRP A 316 -3.83 25.28 -8.24
N ILE A 317 -3.68 24.97 -9.52
CA ILE A 317 -2.35 24.89 -10.17
C ILE A 317 -1.63 26.24 -10.08
N SER A 318 -2.34 27.35 -10.33
CA SER A 318 -1.78 28.70 -10.16
C SER A 318 -1.39 28.98 -8.72
N TYR A 319 -2.24 28.63 -7.75
CA TYR A 319 -1.93 28.80 -6.34
C TYR A 319 -0.67 28.01 -5.94
N PHE A 320 -0.58 26.74 -6.30
CA PHE A 320 0.59 25.91 -6.01
C PHE A 320 1.87 26.54 -6.54
N TYR A 321 1.87 26.99 -7.80
CA TYR A 321 3.00 27.71 -8.39
C TYR A 321 3.35 28.99 -7.61
N SER A 322 2.34 29.78 -7.23
CA SER A 322 2.54 31.08 -6.58
C SER A 322 3.16 31.01 -5.19
N TYR A 323 2.94 29.90 -4.47
CA TYR A 323 3.51 29.71 -3.14
C TYR A 323 5.00 29.38 -3.16
N LEU A 324 5.51 28.81 -4.26
CA LEU A 324 6.90 28.37 -4.35
C LEU A 324 7.88 29.54 -4.36
N ASN A 325 8.93 29.42 -3.54
CA ASN A 325 10.10 30.29 -3.64
C ASN A 325 10.95 29.96 -4.89
N ASP A 326 12.04 30.69 -5.15
CA ASP A 326 12.84 30.52 -6.37
C ASP A 326 13.49 29.15 -6.56
N ARG A 327 13.57 28.32 -5.51
CA ARG A 327 14.06 26.94 -5.57
C ARG A 327 12.98 25.92 -5.21
N GLY A 328 11.76 26.39 -4.97
CA GLY A 328 10.66 25.57 -4.49
C GLY A 328 10.22 24.55 -5.52
N LYS A 329 9.73 23.41 -5.03
CA LYS A 329 9.16 22.33 -5.83
C LYS A 329 7.72 22.09 -5.42
N ALA A 330 6.86 21.77 -6.38
CA ALA A 330 5.51 21.31 -6.09
C ALA A 330 5.30 19.91 -6.65
N GLY A 331 4.54 19.08 -5.95
CA GLY A 331 4.12 17.77 -6.40
C GLY A 331 2.67 17.55 -6.00
N PHE A 332 1.77 17.41 -6.96
CA PHE A 332 0.34 17.37 -6.66
C PHE A 332 -0.42 16.46 -7.60
N VAL A 333 -1.57 15.98 -7.11
CA VAL A 333 -2.49 15.17 -7.92
C VAL A 333 -3.49 16.07 -8.63
N MET A 334 -3.78 15.79 -9.89
CA MET A 334 -4.81 16.49 -10.64
C MET A 334 -5.64 15.55 -11.50
N SER A 335 -6.89 15.93 -11.80
CA SER A 335 -7.73 15.24 -12.78
C SER A 335 -7.00 15.15 -14.12
N SER A 336 -7.05 13.99 -14.79
CA SER A 336 -6.45 13.82 -16.13
C SER A 336 -7.01 14.77 -17.19
N GLN A 337 -8.18 15.38 -16.93
CA GLN A 337 -8.75 16.40 -17.81
C GLN A 337 -7.94 17.70 -17.78
N ALA A 338 -7.23 18.00 -16.68
CA ALA A 338 -6.50 19.25 -16.52
C ALA A 338 -5.35 19.39 -17.53
N SER A 339 -4.67 18.29 -17.90
CA SER A 339 -3.52 18.34 -18.81
C SER A 339 -3.87 18.59 -20.26
N SER A 340 -5.11 18.34 -20.67
CA SER A 340 -5.58 18.48 -22.05
C SER A 340 -6.72 19.49 -22.21
N ALA A 341 -7.16 20.15 -21.12
CA ALA A 341 -8.21 21.15 -21.16
C ALA A 341 -7.89 22.26 -22.20
N GLY A 342 -8.84 22.56 -23.09
CA GLY A 342 -8.67 23.56 -24.14
C GLY A 342 -9.00 24.99 -23.70
N ARG A 343 -9.19 25.89 -24.67
CA ARG A 343 -9.70 27.26 -24.46
C ARG A 343 -8.91 28.06 -23.41
N ASP A 344 -9.57 28.60 -22.40
CA ASP A 344 -8.97 29.51 -21.43
C ASP A 344 -8.07 28.77 -20.44
N GLU A 345 -8.42 27.54 -20.07
CA GLU A 345 -7.54 26.63 -19.33
C GLU A 345 -6.25 26.35 -20.11
N GLY A 346 -6.36 26.14 -21.43
CA GLY A 346 -5.21 25.98 -22.32
C GLY A 346 -4.28 27.20 -22.33
N LYS A 347 -4.82 28.42 -22.25
CA LYS A 347 -4.02 29.66 -22.14
C LYS A 347 -3.29 29.75 -20.81
N VAL A 348 -3.94 29.40 -19.70
CA VAL A 348 -3.29 29.35 -18.38
C VAL A 348 -2.18 28.30 -18.36
N ARG A 349 -2.46 27.11 -18.91
CA ARG A 349 -1.46 26.03 -19.04
C ARG A 349 -0.25 26.46 -19.86
N GLN A 350 -0.49 27.10 -21.02
CA GLN A 350 0.58 27.63 -21.85
C GLN A 350 1.47 28.55 -21.02
N LYS A 351 0.91 29.59 -20.39
CA LYS A 351 1.70 30.54 -19.57
C LYS A 351 2.50 29.84 -18.45
N LEU A 352 1.92 28.83 -17.81
CA LEU A 352 2.63 28.01 -16.81
C LEU A 352 3.82 27.27 -17.43
N ILE A 353 3.64 26.59 -18.56
CA ILE A 353 4.71 25.88 -19.27
C ILE A 353 5.82 26.86 -19.69
N GLU A 354 5.45 28.04 -20.17
CA GLU A 354 6.39 29.08 -20.59
C GLU A 354 7.29 29.61 -19.45
N THR A 355 6.95 29.33 -18.18
CA THR A 355 7.84 29.62 -17.04
C THR A 355 9.04 28.69 -16.94
N GLY A 356 9.04 27.55 -17.66
CA GLY A 356 10.08 26.51 -17.57
C GLY A 356 10.03 25.67 -16.29
N THR A 357 8.98 25.83 -15.46
CA THR A 357 8.91 25.19 -14.13
C THR A 357 8.23 23.83 -14.14
N VAL A 358 7.40 23.49 -15.13
CA VAL A 358 6.81 22.15 -15.24
C VAL A 358 7.95 21.16 -15.49
N ASP A 359 8.11 20.18 -14.59
CA ASP A 359 9.26 19.28 -14.54
C ASP A 359 8.89 17.90 -15.07
N ILE A 360 7.91 17.26 -14.42
CA ILE A 360 7.53 15.86 -14.67
C ILE A 360 6.00 15.74 -14.67
N MET A 361 5.49 14.93 -15.58
CA MET A 361 4.09 14.54 -15.68
C MET A 361 3.98 13.02 -15.61
N ILE A 362 3.19 12.48 -14.68
CA ILE A 362 2.99 11.02 -14.54
C ILE A 362 1.49 10.68 -14.66
N ALA A 363 1.11 9.94 -15.69
CA ALA A 363 -0.26 9.48 -15.88
C ALA A 363 -0.56 8.24 -15.05
N ILE A 364 -1.63 8.29 -14.27
CA ILE A 364 -2.08 7.21 -13.40
C ILE A 364 -3.44 6.72 -13.86
N ARG A 365 -3.61 5.40 -13.91
CA ARG A 365 -4.89 4.78 -14.29
C ARG A 365 -5.98 5.06 -13.24
N SER A 366 -7.22 4.72 -13.59
CA SER A 366 -8.33 4.74 -12.64
C SER A 366 -8.15 3.73 -11.50
N ASN A 367 -9.05 3.77 -10.52
CA ASN A 367 -9.13 2.83 -9.39
C ASN A 367 -7.98 2.91 -8.37
N PHE A 368 -7.15 3.95 -8.39
CA PHE A 368 -6.26 4.24 -7.27
C PHE A 368 -7.01 4.90 -6.10
N PHE A 369 -7.90 5.85 -6.41
CA PHE A 369 -8.74 6.48 -5.38
C PHE A 369 -9.82 5.53 -4.88
N TYR A 370 -10.00 5.54 -3.57
CA TYR A 370 -10.91 4.62 -2.92
C TYR A 370 -12.39 4.98 -3.07
N THR A 371 -12.69 6.27 -3.33
CA THR A 371 -14.06 6.80 -3.36
C THR A 371 -14.62 6.97 -4.77
N ARG A 372 -13.77 7.12 -5.80
CA ARG A 372 -14.19 7.28 -7.21
C ARG A 372 -13.21 6.61 -8.16
N SER A 373 -13.74 5.97 -9.19
CA SER A 373 -12.95 5.43 -10.31
C SER A 373 -12.62 6.53 -11.32
N VAL A 374 -11.68 7.41 -10.98
CA VAL A 374 -11.19 8.45 -11.90
C VAL A 374 -9.69 8.26 -12.15
N PRO A 375 -9.22 8.35 -13.41
CA PRO A 375 -7.79 8.49 -13.68
C PRO A 375 -7.31 9.86 -13.20
N CYS A 376 -6.02 9.95 -12.89
CA CYS A 376 -5.40 11.19 -12.46
C CYS A 376 -3.99 11.29 -13.03
N GLU A 377 -3.41 12.46 -12.86
CA GLU A 377 -2.02 12.71 -13.19
C GLU A 377 -1.32 13.33 -12.00
N LEU A 378 -0.06 12.96 -11.81
CA LEU A 378 0.83 13.62 -10.87
C LEU A 378 1.63 14.66 -11.63
N TRP A 379 1.55 15.90 -11.16
CA TRP A 379 2.22 17.05 -11.73
C TRP A 379 3.35 17.44 -10.80
N PHE A 380 4.51 17.71 -11.38
CA PHE A 380 5.66 18.21 -10.65
C PHE A 380 6.13 19.53 -11.22
N LEU A 381 6.24 20.54 -10.36
CA LEU A 381 6.85 21.83 -10.66
C LEU A 381 8.19 21.93 -9.93
N ASN A 382 9.17 22.55 -10.58
CA ASN A 382 10.50 22.75 -10.03
C ASN A 382 11.01 24.12 -10.48
N ARG A 383 11.05 25.10 -9.56
CA ARG A 383 11.60 26.43 -9.86
C ARG A 383 13.12 26.44 -9.90
N GLY A 384 13.76 25.48 -9.22
CA GLY A 384 15.20 25.26 -9.22
C GLY A 384 15.69 24.34 -10.35
N LYS A 385 14.97 24.25 -11.47
CA LYS A 385 15.29 23.34 -12.56
C LYS A 385 16.62 23.75 -13.25
N PRO A 386 17.54 22.79 -13.50
CA PRO A 386 18.77 23.06 -14.24
C PRO A 386 18.50 23.67 -15.61
N ALA A 387 19.40 24.55 -16.08
CA ALA A 387 19.21 25.33 -17.31
C ALA A 387 18.95 24.43 -18.54
N GLU A 388 19.65 23.31 -18.63
CA GLU A 388 19.52 22.32 -19.70
C GLU A 388 18.19 21.54 -19.71
N LEU A 389 17.42 21.64 -18.63
CA LEU A 389 16.10 21.01 -18.49
C LEU A 389 14.95 22.02 -18.54
N GLN A 390 15.20 23.33 -18.50
CA GLN A 390 14.13 24.34 -18.41
C GLN A 390 13.07 24.22 -19.51
N ASP A 391 13.48 23.93 -20.75
CA ASP A 391 12.56 23.75 -21.89
C ASP A 391 12.12 22.29 -22.13
N LYS A 392 12.36 21.38 -21.18
CA LYS A 392 12.08 19.94 -21.34
C LYS A 392 11.16 19.41 -20.25
N ILE A 393 10.14 18.61 -20.58
CA ILE A 393 9.26 17.98 -19.60
C ILE A 393 9.39 16.46 -19.70
N LEU A 394 9.54 15.77 -18.58
CA LEU A 394 9.51 14.30 -18.55
C LEU A 394 8.05 13.81 -18.53
N MET A 395 7.65 13.07 -19.56
CA MET A 395 6.33 12.45 -19.68
C MET A 395 6.45 10.97 -19.31
N ILE A 396 5.76 10.53 -18.26
CA ILE A 396 5.69 9.12 -17.83
C ILE A 396 4.23 8.65 -17.91
N ASP A 397 3.98 7.54 -18.58
CA ASP A 397 2.70 6.87 -18.59
C ASP A 397 2.75 5.61 -17.72
N ALA A 398 2.35 5.76 -16.46
CA ALA A 398 2.32 4.67 -15.48
C ALA A 398 0.97 3.96 -15.45
N ARG A 399 0.09 4.13 -16.46
CA ARG A 399 -1.26 3.53 -16.46
C ARG A 399 -1.23 1.99 -16.49
N ASN A 400 -0.16 1.39 -16.99
CA ASN A 400 0.03 -0.07 -17.02
C ASN A 400 0.86 -0.61 -15.85
N ILE A 401 1.40 0.24 -14.98
CA ILE A 401 2.18 -0.17 -13.81
C ILE A 401 1.28 -0.13 -12.59
N TYR A 402 0.80 -1.29 -12.12
CA TYR A 402 -0.01 -1.37 -10.90
C TYR A 402 -0.11 -2.82 -10.42
N ARG A 403 -0.55 -3.01 -9.16
CA ARG A 403 -1.09 -4.28 -8.68
C ARG A 403 -2.54 -4.10 -8.28
N LYS A 404 -3.33 -5.17 -8.41
CA LYS A 404 -4.72 -5.19 -7.96
C LYS A 404 -4.73 -5.56 -6.48
N VAL A 405 -5.11 -4.62 -5.60
CA VAL A 405 -5.27 -4.88 -4.17
C VAL A 405 -6.54 -5.69 -3.91
N ASN A 406 -7.60 -5.35 -4.66
CA ASN A 406 -8.85 -6.08 -4.70
C ASN A 406 -9.53 -5.87 -6.06
N ARG A 407 -10.78 -6.31 -6.20
CA ARG A 407 -11.54 -6.21 -7.46
C ARG A 407 -11.68 -4.78 -8.00
N THR A 408 -11.64 -3.76 -7.13
CA THR A 408 -11.94 -2.36 -7.48
C THR A 408 -10.81 -1.39 -7.20
N ILE A 409 -9.79 -1.77 -6.42
CA ILE A 409 -8.70 -0.88 -6.00
C ILE A 409 -7.35 -1.38 -6.52
N ASN A 410 -6.58 -0.45 -7.06
CA ASN A 410 -5.19 -0.62 -7.41
C ASN A 410 -4.28 0.19 -6.49
N ASP A 411 -3.05 -0.25 -6.37
CA ASP A 411 -1.94 0.54 -5.85
C ASP A 411 -0.64 0.19 -6.59
N PHE A 412 0.47 0.75 -6.13
CA PHE A 412 1.81 0.32 -6.52
C PHE A 412 2.37 -0.62 -5.46
N SER A 413 3.00 -1.71 -5.88
CA SER A 413 3.95 -2.38 -4.99
C SER A 413 5.14 -1.46 -4.70
N PRO A 414 5.90 -1.69 -3.61
CA PRO A 414 7.14 -0.96 -3.34
C PRO A 414 8.09 -0.97 -4.56
N GLU A 415 8.25 -2.10 -5.23
CA GLU A 415 9.12 -2.30 -6.39
C GLU A 415 8.59 -1.55 -7.62
N GLN A 416 7.27 -1.58 -7.87
CA GLN A 416 6.66 -0.79 -8.94
C GLN A 416 6.88 0.71 -8.74
N LEU A 417 6.76 1.20 -7.51
CA LEU A 417 7.04 2.59 -7.17
C LEU A 417 8.53 2.92 -7.41
N GLN A 418 9.45 2.06 -6.97
CA GLN A 418 10.89 2.24 -7.22
C GLN A 418 11.22 2.21 -8.73
N ASN A 419 10.56 1.38 -9.52
CA ASN A 419 10.73 1.33 -10.97
C ASN A 419 10.26 2.63 -11.65
N ILE A 420 9.20 3.27 -11.16
CA ILE A 420 8.79 4.59 -11.67
C ILE A 420 9.81 5.66 -11.25
N LEU A 421 10.28 5.63 -9.99
CA LEU A 421 11.29 6.56 -9.49
C LEU A 421 12.63 6.44 -10.23
N SER A 422 13.00 5.24 -10.64
CA SER A 422 14.26 5.03 -11.36
C SER A 422 14.28 5.76 -12.70
N ILE A 423 13.13 5.91 -13.36
CA ILE A 423 12.99 6.75 -14.57
C ILE A 423 13.31 8.22 -14.22
N VAL A 424 12.81 8.71 -13.09
CA VAL A 424 13.07 10.07 -12.60
C VAL A 424 14.56 10.26 -12.25
N TRP A 425 15.20 9.28 -11.61
CA TRP A 425 16.64 9.31 -11.34
C TRP A 425 17.45 9.39 -12.63
N LEU A 426 17.11 8.58 -13.64
CA LEU A 426 17.76 8.63 -14.94
C LEU A 426 17.58 9.98 -15.63
N TYR A 427 16.38 10.58 -15.55
CA TYR A 427 16.13 11.95 -16.03
C TYR A 427 17.00 12.99 -15.31
N ARG A 428 17.26 12.78 -14.01
CA ARG A 428 18.17 13.60 -13.18
C ARG A 428 19.65 13.21 -13.30
N SER A 429 20.01 12.35 -14.25
CA SER A 429 21.39 11.85 -14.45
C SER A 429 21.99 11.11 -13.23
N GLN A 430 21.14 10.48 -12.41
CA GLN A 430 21.50 9.72 -11.22
C GLN A 430 21.61 8.21 -11.53
N SER A 431 22.42 7.83 -12.52
CA SER A 431 22.57 6.43 -12.97
C SER A 431 22.99 5.47 -11.85
N LYS A 432 23.73 5.94 -10.84
CA LYS A 432 24.14 5.11 -9.71
C LYS A 432 22.95 4.60 -8.89
N HIS A 433 21.93 5.44 -8.64
CA HIS A 433 20.73 5.01 -7.93
C HIS A 433 19.96 3.92 -8.70
N PHE A 434 19.89 4.06 -10.04
CA PHE A 434 19.30 3.03 -10.90
C PHE A 434 20.06 1.70 -10.80
N ILE A 435 21.39 1.74 -10.89
CA ILE A 435 22.23 0.53 -10.79
C ILE A 435 22.07 -0.10 -9.41
N ASP A 436 22.09 0.69 -8.33
CA ASP A 436 21.92 0.19 -6.97
C ASP A 436 20.56 -0.46 -6.75
N LEU A 437 19.50 0.05 -7.42
CA LEU A 437 18.18 -0.59 -7.39
C LEU A 437 18.19 -1.96 -8.07
N VAL A 438 18.79 -2.07 -9.27
CA VAL A 438 18.92 -3.36 -9.97
C VAL A 438 19.73 -4.36 -9.15
N VAL A 439 20.85 -3.92 -8.57
CA VAL A 439 21.66 -4.73 -7.65
C VAL A 439 20.84 -5.17 -6.43
N GLY A 440 20.04 -4.26 -5.86
CA GLY A 440 19.13 -4.57 -4.75
C GLY A 440 18.10 -5.63 -5.11
N TYR A 441 17.58 -5.63 -6.34
CA TYR A 441 16.71 -6.70 -6.84
C TYR A 441 17.48 -8.02 -6.99
N CYS A 442 18.67 -8.04 -7.59
CA CYS A 442 19.50 -9.25 -7.67
C CYS A 442 19.76 -9.86 -6.27
N GLN A 443 20.17 -9.03 -5.30
CA GLN A 443 20.36 -9.46 -3.91
C GLN A 443 19.07 -9.98 -3.25
N SER A 444 17.91 -9.45 -3.66
CA SER A 444 16.62 -9.93 -3.19
C SER A 444 16.28 -11.27 -3.82
N ILE A 445 16.51 -11.47 -5.12
CA ILE A 445 16.36 -12.77 -5.79
C ILE A 445 17.16 -13.84 -5.05
N ASP A 446 18.44 -13.58 -4.77
CA ASP A 446 19.31 -14.52 -4.04
C ASP A 446 18.75 -14.88 -2.66
N ARG A 447 18.34 -13.86 -1.88
CA ARG A 447 17.79 -14.05 -0.54
C ARG A 447 16.49 -14.84 -0.58
N GLU A 448 15.59 -14.48 -1.48
CA GLU A 448 14.29 -15.12 -1.58
C GLU A 448 14.43 -16.56 -2.12
N TYR A 449 15.42 -16.83 -2.97
CA TYR A 449 15.78 -18.16 -3.47
C TYR A 449 16.32 -19.05 -2.34
N GLN A 450 17.25 -18.55 -1.52
CA GLN A 450 17.72 -19.30 -0.36
C GLN A 450 16.59 -19.58 0.64
N GLY A 451 15.68 -18.61 0.83
CA GLY A 451 14.48 -18.79 1.63
C GLY A 451 13.52 -19.84 1.08
N SER A 452 13.33 -19.89 -0.25
CA SER A 452 12.40 -20.83 -0.89
C SER A 452 12.86 -22.27 -0.74
N ILE A 453 14.16 -22.55 -0.79
CA ILE A 453 14.72 -23.90 -0.58
C ILE A 453 14.30 -24.45 0.80
N ALA A 454 14.45 -23.66 1.86
CA ALA A 454 14.10 -24.09 3.21
C ALA A 454 12.58 -24.34 3.38
N LEU A 455 11.74 -23.48 2.79
CA LEU A 455 10.29 -23.65 2.84
C LEU A 455 9.80 -24.82 1.98
N LEU A 456 10.44 -25.05 0.83
CA LEU A 456 10.20 -26.21 0.00
C LEU A 456 10.53 -27.50 0.75
N GLN A 457 11.70 -27.59 1.39
CA GLN A 457 12.06 -28.75 2.23
C GLN A 457 11.02 -29.01 3.33
N ASN A 458 10.55 -27.95 4.01
CA ASN A 458 9.48 -28.06 4.99
C ASN A 458 8.18 -28.63 4.38
N TYR A 459 7.78 -28.15 3.19
CA TYR A 459 6.62 -28.69 2.49
C TYR A 459 6.82 -30.17 2.11
N ARG A 460 8.00 -30.55 1.62
CA ARG A 460 8.36 -31.94 1.30
C ARG A 460 8.20 -32.86 2.51
N GLU A 461 8.67 -32.46 3.69
CA GLU A 461 8.49 -33.25 4.92
C GLU A 461 7.01 -33.49 5.28
N HIS A 462 6.14 -32.49 5.10
CA HIS A 462 4.70 -32.64 5.35
C HIS A 462 4.01 -33.46 4.27
N LEU A 463 4.41 -33.29 3.02
CA LEU A 463 3.95 -34.09 1.89
C LEU A 463 4.30 -35.57 2.09
N ASP A 464 5.54 -35.87 2.47
CA ASP A 464 6.04 -37.23 2.71
C ASP A 464 5.19 -37.94 3.77
N LYS A 465 4.92 -37.28 4.90
CA LYS A 465 4.05 -37.82 5.97
C LYS A 465 2.66 -38.18 5.45
N LEU A 466 2.08 -37.34 4.58
CA LEU A 466 0.76 -37.61 4.00
C LEU A 466 0.82 -38.76 2.98
N THR A 467 1.81 -38.75 2.09
CA THR A 467 1.95 -39.78 1.05
C THR A 467 2.30 -41.14 1.62
N GLU A 468 3.22 -41.24 2.59
CA GLU A 468 3.55 -42.50 3.28
C GLU A 468 2.31 -43.12 3.95
N ALA A 469 1.43 -42.26 4.43
CA ALA A 469 0.27 -42.70 5.18
C ALA A 469 -0.88 -43.10 4.23
N LEU A 470 -0.99 -42.49 3.05
CA LEU A 470 -1.84 -42.96 1.94
C LEU A 470 -1.33 -44.28 1.37
N GLU A 471 -0.01 -44.40 1.18
CA GLU A 471 0.64 -45.59 0.61
C GLU A 471 0.30 -46.85 1.40
N LYS A 472 0.29 -46.78 2.74
CA LYS A 472 -0.11 -47.92 3.60
C LYS A 472 -1.51 -48.45 3.30
N PHE A 473 -2.43 -47.57 2.89
CA PHE A 473 -3.79 -47.96 2.53
C PHE A 473 -3.87 -48.46 1.09
N TYR A 474 -3.29 -47.71 0.14
CA TYR A 474 -3.33 -48.07 -1.27
C TYR A 474 -2.59 -49.39 -1.56
N ASN A 475 -1.50 -49.69 -0.86
CA ASN A 475 -0.80 -50.97 -0.97
C ASN A 475 -1.62 -52.17 -0.46
N LEU A 476 -2.63 -51.94 0.38
CA LEU A 476 -3.53 -53.00 0.84
C LEU A 476 -4.65 -53.30 -0.18
N ILE A 477 -5.10 -52.28 -0.91
CA ILE A 477 -6.30 -52.35 -1.75
C ILE A 477 -5.95 -52.62 -3.21
N ASP A 478 -5.22 -51.70 -3.85
CA ASP A 478 -4.72 -51.84 -5.22
C ASP A 478 -3.61 -50.81 -5.48
N GLU A 479 -2.36 -51.28 -5.54
CA GLU A 479 -1.18 -50.44 -5.85
C GLU A 479 -1.24 -49.82 -7.26
N LYS A 480 -2.11 -50.34 -8.15
CA LYS A 480 -2.29 -49.85 -9.52
C LYS A 480 -3.45 -48.88 -9.67
N ASP A 481 -4.04 -48.42 -8.57
CA ASP A 481 -5.07 -47.38 -8.63
C ASP A 481 -4.54 -46.14 -9.38
N GLY A 482 -5.27 -45.72 -10.41
CA GLY A 482 -4.82 -44.66 -11.31
C GLY A 482 -4.59 -43.32 -10.61
N THR A 483 -5.46 -42.96 -9.66
CA THR A 483 -5.36 -41.70 -8.90
C THR A 483 -4.16 -41.73 -7.95
N TRP A 484 -3.88 -42.88 -7.32
CA TRP A 484 -2.69 -43.06 -6.50
C TRP A 484 -1.40 -42.97 -7.33
N LEU A 485 -1.36 -43.63 -8.48
CA LEU A 485 -0.19 -43.60 -9.37
C LEU A 485 0.08 -42.20 -9.90
N GLU A 486 -0.95 -41.45 -10.25
CA GLU A 486 -0.86 -40.06 -10.70
C GLU A 486 -0.28 -39.14 -9.60
N LEU A 487 -0.81 -39.22 -8.37
CA LEU A 487 -0.28 -38.49 -7.22
C LEU A 487 1.19 -38.82 -6.95
N ARG A 488 1.54 -40.11 -6.95
CA ARG A 488 2.91 -40.57 -6.69
C ARG A 488 3.87 -40.04 -7.74
N THR A 489 3.50 -40.15 -9.01
CA THR A 489 4.31 -39.67 -10.14
C THR A 489 4.52 -38.15 -10.07
N ALA A 490 3.45 -37.39 -9.82
CA ALA A 490 3.55 -35.94 -9.67
C ALA A 490 4.39 -35.53 -8.46
N SER A 491 4.29 -36.27 -7.34
CA SER A 491 5.06 -36.01 -6.12
C SER A 491 6.54 -36.33 -6.31
N GLU A 492 6.88 -37.42 -7.01
CA GLU A 492 8.26 -37.78 -7.37
C GLU A 492 8.88 -36.71 -8.27
N LEU A 493 8.19 -36.33 -9.36
CA LEU A 493 8.64 -35.26 -10.25
C LEU A 493 8.87 -33.95 -9.52
N PHE A 494 7.93 -33.55 -8.66
CA PHE A 494 8.07 -32.33 -7.85
C PHE A 494 9.32 -32.36 -6.96
N LYS A 495 9.60 -33.50 -6.31
CA LYS A 495 10.79 -33.65 -5.46
C LYS A 495 12.09 -33.61 -6.28
N ASP A 496 12.11 -34.24 -7.45
CA ASP A 496 13.28 -34.21 -8.33
C ASP A 496 13.56 -32.77 -8.83
N ASP A 497 12.51 -32.03 -9.21
CA ASP A 497 12.64 -30.64 -9.63
C ASP A 497 13.04 -29.72 -8.45
N MET A 498 12.55 -29.98 -7.23
CA MET A 498 13.04 -29.27 -6.05
C MET A 498 14.54 -29.47 -5.83
N ASP A 499 15.03 -30.72 -5.96
CA ASP A 499 16.45 -31.04 -5.77
C ASP A 499 17.30 -30.40 -6.89
N LYS A 500 16.79 -30.36 -8.13
CA LYS A 500 17.41 -29.61 -9.23
C LYS A 500 17.45 -28.11 -8.94
N TYR A 501 16.34 -27.52 -8.52
CA TYR A 501 16.26 -26.10 -8.19
C TYR A 501 17.23 -25.71 -7.09
N ALA A 502 17.32 -26.49 -6.00
CA ALA A 502 18.25 -26.26 -4.91
C ALA A 502 19.73 -26.36 -5.32
N SER A 503 20.01 -26.96 -6.49
CA SER A 503 21.37 -27.11 -7.04
C SER A 503 21.79 -25.97 -7.97
N PHE A 504 20.94 -24.95 -8.20
CA PHE A 504 21.28 -23.85 -9.10
C PHE A 504 22.54 -23.11 -8.61
N PRO A 505 23.46 -22.75 -9.54
CA PRO A 505 24.74 -22.15 -9.19
C PRO A 505 24.55 -20.70 -8.76
N ALA A 506 25.24 -20.29 -7.70
CA ALA A 506 25.27 -18.90 -7.28
C ALA A 506 25.75 -17.99 -8.42
N ILE A 507 25.02 -16.89 -8.65
CA ILE A 507 25.32 -15.93 -9.72
C ILE A 507 26.21 -14.82 -9.13
N SER A 508 27.35 -14.57 -9.77
CA SER A 508 28.29 -13.52 -9.37
C SER A 508 28.32 -12.44 -10.44
N TYR A 509 28.33 -11.17 -10.01
CA TYR A 509 28.44 -10.00 -10.88
C TYR A 509 29.22 -8.89 -10.19
N ASN A 510 29.74 -7.96 -10.98
CA ASN A 510 30.35 -6.73 -10.47
C ASN A 510 29.30 -5.61 -10.54
N ALA A 511 28.94 -5.06 -9.37
CA ALA A 511 27.92 -4.01 -9.26
C ALA A 511 28.30 -2.70 -10.01
N ASP A 512 29.58 -2.50 -10.30
CA ASP A 512 30.07 -1.35 -11.06
C ASP A 512 30.25 -1.65 -12.57
N ASP A 513 29.92 -2.87 -13.01
CA ASP A 513 30.02 -3.32 -14.40
C ASP A 513 28.65 -3.78 -14.93
N LEU A 514 28.04 -2.90 -15.73
CA LEU A 514 26.70 -3.10 -16.27
C LEU A 514 26.59 -4.34 -17.17
N GLU A 515 27.64 -4.73 -17.88
CA GLU A 515 27.64 -5.92 -18.73
C GLU A 515 27.50 -7.19 -17.87
N THR A 516 28.25 -7.26 -16.77
CA THR A 516 28.14 -8.40 -15.83
C THR A 516 26.78 -8.42 -15.12
N LEU A 517 26.18 -7.25 -14.89
CA LEU A 517 24.86 -7.14 -14.28
C LEU A 517 23.75 -7.62 -15.24
N HIS A 518 23.84 -7.28 -16.53
CA HIS A 518 22.96 -7.83 -17.57
C HIS A 518 23.06 -9.35 -17.65
N GLU A 519 24.28 -9.89 -17.63
CA GLU A 519 24.46 -11.34 -17.66
C GLU A 519 23.88 -12.01 -16.42
N ALA A 520 24.05 -11.42 -15.23
CA ALA A 520 23.42 -11.93 -14.02
C ALA A 520 21.90 -11.95 -14.10
N VAL A 521 21.26 -10.88 -14.58
CA VAL A 521 19.80 -10.84 -14.76
C VAL A 521 19.34 -11.87 -15.78
N ARG A 522 20.08 -12.08 -16.87
CA ARG A 522 19.82 -13.17 -17.82
C ARG A 522 19.89 -14.55 -17.14
N CYS A 523 20.89 -14.80 -16.29
CA CYS A 523 20.98 -16.06 -15.54
C CYS A 523 19.82 -16.24 -14.55
N TYR A 524 19.36 -15.18 -13.90
CA TYR A 524 18.19 -15.24 -13.01
C TYR A 524 16.86 -15.55 -13.73
N HIS A 525 16.81 -15.49 -15.07
CA HIS A 525 15.64 -15.95 -15.82
C HIS A 525 15.28 -17.40 -15.48
N GLU A 526 16.27 -18.29 -15.42
CA GLU A 526 16.05 -19.70 -15.09
C GLU A 526 15.50 -19.85 -13.67
N TYR A 527 16.02 -19.07 -12.71
CA TYR A 527 15.50 -19.04 -11.34
C TYR A 527 14.03 -18.63 -11.30
N GLY A 528 13.66 -17.59 -12.04
CA GLY A 528 12.29 -17.08 -12.10
C GLY A 528 11.30 -18.07 -12.72
N GLU A 529 11.65 -18.67 -13.86
CA GLU A 529 10.80 -19.65 -14.55
C GLU A 529 10.67 -20.94 -13.75
N PHE A 530 11.78 -21.46 -13.21
CA PHE A 530 11.73 -22.67 -12.39
C PHE A 530 10.95 -22.45 -11.09
N SER A 531 11.00 -21.25 -10.51
CA SER A 531 10.18 -20.89 -9.36
C SER A 531 8.68 -20.88 -9.68
N ARG A 532 8.29 -20.39 -10.86
CA ARG A 532 6.91 -20.45 -11.34
C ARG A 532 6.44 -21.89 -11.45
N ASP A 533 7.24 -22.72 -12.11
CA ASP A 533 6.86 -24.09 -12.45
C ASP A 533 6.79 -24.97 -11.20
N LEU A 534 7.71 -24.83 -10.25
CA LEU A 534 7.63 -25.46 -8.94
C LEU A 534 6.37 -25.05 -8.16
N GLY A 535 5.97 -23.78 -8.25
CA GLY A 535 4.74 -23.31 -7.63
C GLY A 535 3.50 -24.05 -8.18
N LYS A 536 3.40 -24.16 -9.51
CA LYS A 536 2.33 -24.91 -10.19
C LYS A 536 2.34 -26.39 -9.84
N GLN A 537 3.52 -27.01 -9.79
CA GLN A 537 3.67 -28.40 -9.39
C GLN A 537 3.20 -28.62 -7.94
N ALA A 538 3.55 -27.72 -7.02
CA ALA A 538 3.10 -27.80 -5.63
C ALA A 538 1.57 -27.70 -5.52
N ASP A 539 0.93 -26.81 -6.28
CA ASP A 539 -0.53 -26.71 -6.39
C ASP A 539 -1.16 -27.99 -6.96
N LEU A 540 -0.58 -28.54 -8.04
CA LEU A 540 -1.04 -29.78 -8.67
C LEU A 540 -0.96 -30.97 -7.70
N VAL A 541 0.17 -31.16 -7.02
CA VAL A 541 0.35 -32.22 -6.01
C VAL A 541 -0.72 -32.11 -4.92
N ASN A 542 -1.01 -30.90 -4.44
CA ASN A 542 -2.05 -30.70 -3.43
C ASN A 542 -3.47 -31.03 -3.94
N LYS A 543 -3.79 -30.68 -5.20
CA LYS A 543 -5.06 -31.07 -5.85
C LYS A 543 -5.19 -32.59 -5.96
N LEU A 544 -4.15 -33.27 -6.44
CA LEU A 544 -4.11 -34.73 -6.55
C LEU A 544 -4.17 -35.43 -5.18
N LEU A 545 -3.54 -34.85 -4.16
CA LEU A 545 -3.62 -35.34 -2.79
C LEU A 545 -5.06 -35.31 -2.26
N GLY A 546 -5.78 -34.22 -2.52
CA GLY A 546 -7.21 -34.12 -2.22
C GLY A 546 -8.03 -35.21 -2.91
N ARG A 547 -7.78 -35.45 -4.20
CA ARG A 547 -8.46 -36.50 -4.98
C ARG A 547 -8.18 -37.91 -4.48
N ALA A 548 -6.92 -38.24 -4.19
CA ALA A 548 -6.55 -39.55 -3.66
C ALA A 548 -7.23 -39.81 -2.30
N ILE A 549 -7.27 -38.82 -1.42
CA ILE A 549 -7.98 -38.92 -0.13
C ILE A 549 -9.48 -39.15 -0.36
N GLU A 550 -10.11 -38.37 -1.24
CA GLU A 550 -11.54 -38.49 -1.54
C GLU A 550 -11.89 -39.86 -2.11
N ARG A 551 -11.11 -40.34 -3.07
CA ARG A 551 -11.25 -41.66 -3.68
C ARG A 551 -11.09 -42.77 -2.65
N ALA A 552 -10.06 -42.69 -1.80
CA ALA A 552 -9.85 -43.66 -0.74
C ALA A 552 -11.07 -43.72 0.21
N GLU A 553 -11.60 -42.57 0.65
CA GLU A 553 -12.71 -42.53 1.59
C GLU A 553 -14.07 -42.90 0.99
N LYS A 554 -14.36 -42.48 -0.25
CA LYS A 554 -15.68 -42.65 -0.88
C LYS A 554 -15.79 -43.94 -1.68
N ASP A 555 -14.75 -44.34 -2.39
CA ASP A 555 -14.83 -45.41 -3.39
C ASP A 555 -14.16 -46.70 -2.90
N LEU A 556 -13.11 -46.59 -2.07
CA LEU A 556 -12.28 -47.72 -1.63
C LEU A 556 -12.52 -48.16 -0.18
N GLY A 557 -13.47 -47.53 0.52
CA GLY A 557 -13.87 -47.93 1.88
C GLY A 557 -12.82 -47.63 2.95
N ALA A 558 -11.95 -46.63 2.76
CA ALA A 558 -10.85 -46.36 3.69
C ALA A 558 -11.31 -46.07 5.11
N ARG A 559 -12.50 -45.48 5.29
CA ARG A 559 -13.06 -45.15 6.62
C ARG A 559 -13.30 -46.37 7.51
N ASP A 560 -13.46 -47.55 6.91
CA ASP A 560 -13.64 -48.81 7.64
C ASP A 560 -12.30 -49.54 7.90
N SER A 561 -11.20 -49.04 7.32
CA SER A 561 -9.87 -49.62 7.47
C SER A 561 -9.20 -49.17 8.78
N LYS A 562 -8.63 -50.13 9.51
CA LYS A 562 -7.81 -49.85 10.70
C LYS A 562 -6.47 -49.17 10.39
N LEU A 563 -6.07 -49.13 9.11
CA LEU A 563 -4.86 -48.46 8.64
C LEU A 563 -5.12 -47.01 8.25
N TRP A 564 -6.40 -46.60 8.13
CA TRP A 564 -6.76 -45.23 7.83
C TRP A 564 -6.77 -44.37 9.10
N TRP A 565 -6.41 -43.11 8.95
CA TRP A 565 -6.38 -42.17 10.07
C TRP A 565 -7.79 -41.83 10.53
N ASN A 566 -7.92 -41.42 11.78
CA ASN A 566 -9.15 -40.74 12.18
C ASN A 566 -9.24 -39.37 11.48
N SER A 567 -10.46 -38.89 11.23
CA SER A 567 -10.68 -37.67 10.44
C SER A 567 -10.02 -36.42 11.03
N ARG A 568 -9.69 -36.40 12.33
CA ARG A 568 -9.03 -35.28 12.98
C ARG A 568 -7.54 -35.22 12.64
N GLU A 569 -6.85 -36.35 12.68
CA GLU A 569 -5.44 -36.48 12.33
C GLU A 569 -5.21 -36.13 10.86
N LEU A 570 -6.03 -36.68 9.95
CA LEU A 570 -5.98 -36.36 8.52
C LEU A 570 -6.14 -34.86 8.26
N ASN A 571 -7.16 -34.24 8.85
CA ASN A 571 -7.40 -32.81 8.67
C ASN A 571 -6.25 -31.95 9.22
N THR A 572 -5.57 -32.41 10.26
CA THR A 572 -4.41 -31.71 10.83
C THR A 572 -3.23 -31.78 9.85
N LEU A 573 -2.87 -32.98 9.38
CA LEU A 573 -1.76 -33.16 8.43
C LEU A 573 -2.00 -32.40 7.11
N ARG A 574 -3.24 -32.43 6.58
CA ARG A 574 -3.60 -31.66 5.37
C ARG A 574 -3.42 -30.17 5.58
N LYS A 575 -3.84 -29.65 6.75
CA LYS A 575 -3.72 -28.23 7.05
C LYS A 575 -2.26 -27.80 7.19
N GLU A 576 -1.43 -28.62 7.82
CA GLU A 576 0.01 -28.37 7.96
C GLU A 576 0.71 -28.37 6.59
N ALA A 577 0.43 -29.37 5.76
CA ALA A 577 0.94 -29.45 4.39
C ALA A 577 0.49 -28.24 3.55
N ASP A 578 -0.81 -27.90 3.57
CA ASP A 578 -1.32 -26.76 2.80
C ASP A 578 -0.73 -25.42 3.29
N THR A 579 -0.54 -25.25 4.60
CA THR A 579 0.10 -24.05 5.16
C THR A 579 1.56 -23.95 4.70
N SER A 580 2.34 -25.02 4.82
CA SER A 580 3.75 -25.05 4.37
C SER A 580 3.88 -24.83 2.86
N ARG A 581 2.97 -25.40 2.06
CA ARG A 581 2.85 -25.19 0.62
C ARG A 581 2.59 -23.74 0.26
N GLN A 582 1.61 -23.10 0.90
CA GLN A 582 1.29 -21.69 0.66
C GLN A 582 2.49 -20.79 0.95
N ASN A 583 3.20 -21.04 2.05
CA ASN A 583 4.42 -20.30 2.39
C ASN A 583 5.52 -20.49 1.33
N ALA A 584 5.75 -21.72 0.87
CA ALA A 584 6.74 -22.00 -0.16
C ALA A 584 6.38 -21.33 -1.50
N ILE A 585 5.11 -21.38 -1.93
CA ILE A 585 4.64 -20.74 -3.16
C ILE A 585 4.79 -19.22 -3.09
N GLU A 586 4.47 -18.59 -1.96
CA GLU A 586 4.62 -17.14 -1.82
C GLU A 586 6.08 -16.70 -1.91
N GLN A 587 6.98 -17.50 -1.35
CA GLN A 587 8.41 -17.31 -1.45
C GLN A 587 8.91 -17.47 -2.89
N LEU A 588 8.42 -18.48 -3.63
CA LEU A 588 8.74 -18.68 -5.05
C LEU A 588 8.22 -17.54 -5.95
N LYS A 589 7.02 -17.02 -5.68
CA LYS A 589 6.49 -15.83 -6.35
C LYS A 589 7.38 -14.62 -6.13
N SER A 590 7.96 -14.48 -4.94
CA SER A 590 8.88 -13.40 -4.60
C SER A 590 10.17 -13.46 -5.43
N VAL A 591 10.77 -14.65 -5.59
CA VAL A 591 11.94 -14.87 -6.47
C VAL A 591 11.64 -14.39 -7.89
N ARG A 592 10.52 -14.87 -8.46
CA ARG A 592 10.10 -14.46 -9.81
C ARG A 592 9.78 -12.96 -9.89
N GLY A 593 9.14 -12.40 -8.88
CA GLY A 593 8.78 -10.98 -8.81
C GLY A 593 10.00 -10.09 -8.93
N PHE A 594 11.02 -10.31 -8.08
CA PHE A 594 12.26 -9.52 -8.12
C PHE A 594 13.02 -9.69 -9.43
N TYR A 595 13.08 -10.91 -9.99
CA TYR A 595 13.62 -11.13 -11.33
C TYR A 595 12.90 -10.28 -12.38
N ARG A 596 11.56 -10.29 -12.40
CA ARG A 596 10.77 -9.50 -13.37
C ARG A 596 11.05 -8.01 -13.22
N HIS A 597 11.20 -7.50 -11.99
CA HIS A 597 11.55 -6.08 -11.79
C HIS A 597 12.95 -5.73 -12.30
N ALA A 598 13.96 -6.58 -12.03
CA ALA A 598 15.33 -6.37 -12.54
C ALA A 598 15.38 -6.43 -14.06
N HIS A 599 14.74 -7.44 -14.66
CA HIS A 599 14.62 -7.60 -16.10
C HIS A 599 13.91 -6.40 -16.75
N TRP A 600 12.76 -5.99 -16.20
CA TRP A 600 11.97 -4.86 -16.70
C TRP A 600 12.79 -3.56 -16.77
N LEU A 601 13.62 -3.31 -15.75
CA LEU A 601 14.51 -2.13 -15.71
C LEU A 601 15.60 -2.20 -16.79
N LEU A 602 16.36 -3.29 -16.85
CA LEU A 602 17.50 -3.41 -17.76
C LEU A 602 17.08 -3.55 -19.23
N GLU A 603 15.94 -4.18 -19.51
CA GLU A 603 15.38 -4.24 -20.86
C GLU A 603 15.05 -2.84 -21.40
N ARG A 604 14.45 -1.99 -20.55
CA ARG A 604 13.99 -0.65 -20.94
C ARG A 604 15.10 0.38 -20.92
N PHE A 605 16.07 0.25 -20.01
CA PHE A 605 17.19 1.18 -19.82
C PHE A 605 18.53 0.43 -19.76
N PRO A 606 18.96 -0.22 -20.86
CA PRO A 606 20.12 -1.12 -20.86
C PRO A 606 21.43 -0.42 -20.55
N ASP A 607 21.55 0.89 -20.81
CA ASP A 607 22.77 1.67 -20.58
C ASP A 607 22.74 2.43 -19.24
N ALA A 608 21.78 2.15 -18.36
CA ALA A 608 21.50 2.95 -17.15
C ALA A 608 21.41 4.46 -17.44
N LYS A 609 20.79 4.79 -18.58
CA LYS A 609 20.53 6.15 -19.05
C LYS A 609 19.08 6.25 -19.52
N LEU A 610 18.50 7.44 -19.36
CA LEU A 610 17.17 7.68 -19.87
C LEU A 610 17.18 7.57 -21.41
N ARG A 611 16.20 6.84 -21.94
CA ARG A 611 15.87 6.81 -23.35
C ARG A 611 14.35 6.77 -23.48
N ASP A 612 13.84 7.13 -24.64
CA ASP A 612 12.42 6.99 -24.92
C ASP A 612 12.04 5.50 -24.92
N VAL A 613 10.93 5.19 -24.27
CA VAL A 613 10.35 3.83 -24.24
C VAL A 613 8.89 3.98 -24.62
N GLU A 614 8.52 3.39 -25.76
CA GLU A 614 7.16 3.44 -26.29
C GLU A 614 6.15 2.95 -25.25
N GLY A 615 5.06 3.70 -25.09
CA GLY A 615 4.02 3.46 -24.12
C GLY A 615 4.37 3.78 -22.66
N LEU A 616 5.61 4.22 -22.36
CA LEU A 616 6.08 4.40 -20.98
C LEU A 616 6.69 5.77 -20.71
N VAL A 617 7.70 6.20 -21.45
CA VAL A 617 8.42 7.45 -21.12
C VAL A 617 8.98 8.16 -22.35
N LYS A 618 8.90 9.49 -22.33
CA LYS A 618 9.53 10.39 -23.30
C LYS A 618 9.90 11.72 -22.65
N VAL A 619 11.01 12.32 -23.07
CA VAL A 619 11.31 13.73 -22.76
C VAL A 619 10.83 14.59 -23.91
N VAL A 620 9.95 15.54 -23.62
CA VAL A 620 9.34 16.41 -24.64
C VAL A 620 9.88 17.82 -24.51
N ASP A 621 10.15 18.47 -25.63
CA ASP A 621 10.58 19.87 -25.66
C ASP A 621 9.41 20.82 -25.91
N ARG A 622 9.69 22.11 -25.83
CA ARG A 622 8.71 23.18 -26.03
C ARG A 622 8.10 23.20 -27.43
N GLU A 623 8.86 22.85 -28.46
CA GLU A 623 8.35 22.80 -29.84
C GLU A 623 7.33 21.68 -30.01
N GLU A 624 7.61 20.50 -29.46
CA GLU A 624 6.70 19.37 -29.46
C GLU A 624 5.45 19.65 -28.61
N LEU A 625 5.59 20.34 -27.47
CA LEU A 625 4.45 20.80 -26.66
C LEU A 625 3.57 21.76 -27.45
N GLN A 626 4.15 22.75 -28.13
CA GLN A 626 3.40 23.72 -28.93
C GLN A 626 2.68 23.05 -30.10
N ALA A 627 3.32 22.09 -30.79
CA ALA A 627 2.71 21.30 -31.86
C ALA A 627 1.53 20.44 -31.37
N ASN A 628 1.46 20.18 -30.06
CA ASN A 628 0.41 19.39 -29.41
C ASN A 628 -0.54 20.26 -28.55
N ASP A 629 -0.76 21.51 -28.93
CA ASP A 629 -1.68 22.45 -28.26
C ASP A 629 -1.37 22.64 -26.76
N TRP A 630 -0.08 22.59 -26.42
CA TRP A 630 0.43 22.68 -25.06
C TRP A 630 -0.11 21.60 -24.12
N SER A 631 -0.59 20.47 -24.65
CA SER A 631 -1.06 19.33 -23.86
C SER A 631 0.04 18.83 -22.91
N LEU A 632 -0.33 18.42 -21.70
CA LEU A 632 0.60 17.78 -20.76
C LEU A 632 0.26 16.30 -20.53
N THR A 633 -0.64 15.72 -21.33
CA THR A 633 -1.04 14.32 -21.20
C THR A 633 0.07 13.38 -21.70
N PRO A 634 0.72 12.59 -20.83
CA PRO A 634 1.86 11.74 -21.22
C PRO A 634 1.57 10.78 -22.38
N GLY A 635 0.38 10.16 -22.39
CA GLY A 635 -0.04 9.23 -23.44
C GLY A 635 -0.08 9.81 -24.85
N ARG A 636 -0.11 11.15 -25.02
CA ARG A 636 -0.02 11.80 -26.33
C ARG A 636 1.40 11.75 -26.92
N TYR A 637 2.41 11.59 -26.07
CA TYR A 637 3.83 11.67 -26.42
C TYR A 637 4.52 10.32 -26.46
N VAL A 638 4.18 9.44 -25.52
CA VAL A 638 4.85 8.13 -25.40
C VAL A 638 4.30 7.07 -26.35
N GLY A 639 3.12 7.30 -26.95
CA GLY A 639 2.44 6.32 -27.80
C GLY A 639 1.59 5.33 -27.00
N VAL A 640 1.22 4.21 -27.63
CA VAL A 640 0.42 3.14 -27.01
C VAL A 640 1.37 2.02 -26.62
N SER A 641 1.33 1.60 -25.36
CA SER A 641 2.05 0.40 -24.94
C SER A 641 1.60 -0.79 -25.79
N PRO A 642 2.53 -1.65 -26.26
CA PRO A 642 2.17 -2.95 -26.78
C PRO A 642 1.24 -3.67 -25.79
N GLU A 643 0.30 -4.48 -26.30
CA GLU A 643 -0.47 -5.37 -25.44
C GLU A 643 0.52 -6.32 -24.74
N GLU A 644 0.75 -6.11 -23.45
CA GLU A 644 1.45 -7.09 -22.63
C GLU A 644 0.48 -8.26 -22.43
N GLU A 645 0.86 -9.45 -22.92
CA GLU A 645 0.14 -10.69 -22.57
C GLU A 645 0.08 -10.78 -21.04
N ASP A 646 -1.09 -11.18 -20.50
CA ASP A 646 -1.19 -11.44 -19.07
C ASP A 646 -0.32 -12.67 -18.76
N GLU A 647 0.98 -12.46 -18.50
CA GLU A 647 1.93 -13.52 -18.13
C GLU A 647 1.59 -14.18 -16.78
N GLY A 648 0.53 -13.71 -16.09
CA GLY A 648 -0.08 -14.38 -14.95
C GLY A 648 -1.22 -15.33 -15.34
N PHE A 649 -1.76 -15.23 -16.56
CA PHE A 649 -2.73 -16.14 -17.12
C PHE A 649 -2.02 -17.35 -17.72
N ASP A 650 -1.94 -18.43 -16.96
CA ASP A 650 -1.42 -19.69 -17.47
C ASP A 650 -2.51 -20.48 -18.19
N PHE A 651 -2.48 -20.41 -19.52
CA PHE A 651 -3.34 -21.18 -20.41
C PHE A 651 -3.19 -22.69 -20.18
N GLU A 652 -1.99 -23.16 -19.90
CA GLU A 652 -1.70 -24.59 -19.74
C GLU A 652 -2.25 -25.11 -18.42
N GLU A 653 -2.05 -24.39 -17.32
CA GLU A 653 -2.67 -24.70 -16.03
C GLU A 653 -4.21 -24.68 -16.13
N THR A 654 -4.78 -23.66 -16.76
CA THR A 654 -6.24 -23.57 -16.96
C THR A 654 -6.77 -24.78 -17.75
N LEU A 655 -6.08 -25.19 -18.82
CA LEU A 655 -6.45 -26.37 -19.59
C LEU A 655 -6.29 -27.67 -18.80
N ARG A 656 -5.25 -27.79 -17.96
CA ARG A 656 -5.08 -28.92 -17.05
C ARG A 656 -6.19 -28.97 -16.00
N GLU A 657 -6.59 -27.84 -15.42
CA GLU A 657 -7.71 -27.75 -14.49
C GLU A 657 -9.02 -28.21 -15.14
N ILE A 658 -9.31 -27.71 -16.34
CA ILE A 658 -10.49 -28.12 -17.12
C ILE A 658 -10.43 -29.63 -17.42
N HIS A 659 -9.26 -30.17 -17.78
CA HIS A 659 -9.09 -31.60 -18.04
C HIS A 659 -9.32 -32.44 -16.79
N LEU A 660 -8.79 -32.00 -15.64
CA LEU A 660 -9.00 -32.62 -14.34
C LEU A 660 -10.48 -32.61 -13.96
N GLU A 661 -11.18 -31.49 -14.12
CA GLU A 661 -12.63 -31.35 -13.85
C GLU A 661 -13.45 -32.25 -14.79
N LEU A 662 -13.09 -32.32 -16.06
CA LEU A 662 -13.75 -33.18 -17.05
C LEU A 662 -13.62 -34.66 -16.70
N ASN A 663 -12.47 -35.11 -16.19
CA ASN A 663 -12.28 -36.49 -15.72
C ASN A 663 -13.17 -36.82 -14.51
N ASP A 664 -13.37 -35.86 -13.59
CA ASP A 664 -14.27 -36.04 -12.44
C ASP A 664 -15.73 -36.17 -12.90
N LEU A 665 -16.18 -35.25 -13.78
CA LEU A 665 -17.51 -35.28 -14.36
C LEU A 665 -17.78 -36.58 -15.13
N ASN A 666 -16.78 -37.09 -15.87
CA ASN A 666 -16.88 -38.39 -16.55
C ASN A 666 -16.99 -39.56 -15.57
N SER A 667 -16.19 -39.56 -14.50
CA SER A 667 -16.24 -40.62 -13.48
C SER A 667 -17.58 -40.64 -12.75
N GLU A 668 -18.11 -39.46 -12.43
CA GLU A 668 -19.44 -39.32 -11.83
C GLU A 668 -20.56 -39.75 -12.80
N ALA A 669 -20.45 -39.41 -14.08
CA ALA A 669 -21.39 -39.86 -15.10
C ALA A 669 -21.40 -41.39 -15.24
N ILE A 670 -20.24 -42.05 -15.22
CA ILE A 670 -20.15 -43.53 -15.23
C ILE A 670 -20.83 -44.12 -13.99
N ARG A 671 -20.53 -43.59 -12.80
CA ARG A 671 -21.16 -44.06 -11.54
C ARG A 671 -22.68 -43.92 -11.58
N LEU A 672 -23.19 -42.78 -12.04
CA LEU A 672 -24.62 -42.55 -12.17
C LEU A 672 -25.25 -43.49 -13.21
N ALA A 673 -24.57 -43.76 -14.33
CA ALA A 673 -25.02 -44.72 -15.32
C ALA A 673 -25.15 -46.15 -14.75
N ASP A 674 -24.15 -46.59 -13.97
CA ASP A 674 -24.18 -47.89 -13.29
C ASP A 674 -25.30 -47.98 -12.24
N GLU A 675 -25.54 -46.91 -11.49
CA GLU A 675 -26.60 -46.84 -10.49
C GLU A 675 -28.00 -46.87 -11.16
N ILE A 676 -28.16 -46.15 -12.26
CA ILE A 676 -29.37 -46.20 -13.10
C ILE A 676 -29.60 -47.63 -13.62
N ALA A 677 -28.57 -48.29 -14.15
CA ALA A 677 -28.67 -49.66 -14.65
C ALA A 677 -29.11 -50.65 -13.55
N LYS A 678 -28.51 -50.58 -12.36
CA LYS A 678 -28.91 -51.39 -11.20
C LYS A 678 -30.35 -51.14 -10.76
N ASN A 679 -30.80 -49.88 -10.82
CA ASN A 679 -32.17 -49.52 -10.51
C ASN A 679 -33.17 -50.11 -11.52
N PHE A 680 -32.83 -50.14 -12.81
CA PHE A 680 -33.64 -50.80 -13.84
C PHE A 680 -33.72 -52.33 -13.63
N GLU A 681 -32.58 -52.99 -13.35
CA GLU A 681 -32.56 -54.42 -13.02
C GLU A 681 -33.42 -54.74 -11.79
N GLY A 682 -33.37 -53.89 -10.74
CA GLY A 682 -34.20 -54.01 -9.55
C GLY A 682 -35.70 -53.81 -9.78
N LEU A 683 -36.07 -53.10 -10.87
CA LEU A 683 -37.44 -52.92 -11.33
C LEU A 683 -37.89 -54.04 -12.29
N GLY A 684 -37.02 -54.97 -12.65
CA GLY A 684 -37.31 -56.12 -13.51
C GLY A 684 -37.43 -55.78 -15.01
N ILE A 685 -36.78 -54.70 -15.45
CA ILE A 685 -36.66 -54.27 -16.87
C ILE A 685 -35.29 -54.66 -17.42
#